data_AF-A0A1V6BUA7-F1
#
_entry.id   AF-A0A1V6BUA7-F1
#
_cell.length_a   1.000
_cell.length_b   1.000
_cell.length_c   1.000
_cell.angle_alpha   90.00
_cell.angle_beta   90.00
_cell.angle_gamma   90.00
#
_symmetry.space_group_name_H-M   'P 1'
#
loop_
_entity.id
_entity.type
_entity.pdbx_description
1 polymer ?
#
loop_
_entity_poly.entity_id
_entity_poly.type
_entity_poly.pdbx_seq_one_letter_code
_entity_poly.pdbx_strand_id
1 'polypeptide(L)'
;MKKYCSAILFFLIGTLWASEIRVVDKVIDLSRWDYRSQPEALLRGDWGFSFKRLHTSVAQTDKIITVPNGWEKIGEEKFGWGTYGCAIILPEHHGNLSLYVPSMYSTVRILIDGELVASQGVLGTNAETSKPDEKKFVIDIAPDKKQIDLIIQISNYHLAKSGMYSVPSICESDWIHKKVSNERILDALALGFGLSIMLATLMLVILRASHASKLWFCSFILIFLIRIGATGSQALRQLTGAGYVLNLRLEYLSMVGIPVLFFATFYYQYKKHFIKPVIFTLITIGGAFMLINMVTPTYFFTGALSFQQLYLLVSLVYVLIFIGRLVKRRADGSAFLLAGALSVGLFGVHDIFVSLSILNGEFLLSFGFLIFILSNSLGESYRQFQEKKRAEDIATQLKISSKQNETQLREIRDAILRLQDGKKLLQNAKDSLFLAAQNITDCLTQVRTQMDLQDTFIEDSKSSSDLMSRFLVSLGDGLESQSQISLKSINNIDELAVNTGKLVEEFAVAEQSFAGILESNELGKDSLINMSQTIADISNKSAALADTNEVISQLAEQTNLLAMNAAIEAAHAGEYGKGFAVVAEEVRRLAVMSTEQASETGKILKEIGESIHNTVVASEKMEQSFAEINSQVNNFSTVLQGISSFIYKTSSQGKVIAGSLEDMRAEFSNVRVESENVTNIQKSVMENFAKLFDAAKTINGKIETMIQSVDKLSGVLQQTTDAYNENDAVVSRLIMFINEDK
;
A
#
# COMPACT_ATOMS: atom_id res chain seq x y z
N MET A 1 15.35 28.23 -35.02
CA MET A 1 14.55 29.00 -34.04
C MET A 1 13.06 29.09 -34.40
N LYS A 2 12.61 29.79 -35.47
CA LYS A 2 11.16 30.01 -35.73
C LYS A 2 10.28 28.73 -35.65
N LYS A 3 10.68 27.62 -36.27
CA LYS A 3 9.94 26.32 -36.22
C LYS A 3 9.89 25.63 -34.83
N TYR A 4 10.76 26.02 -33.89
CA TYR A 4 10.78 25.47 -32.53
C TYR A 4 10.04 26.37 -31.54
N CYS A 5 10.12 27.70 -31.70
CA CYS A 5 9.23 28.61 -30.97
C CYS A 5 7.76 28.35 -31.32
N SER A 6 7.42 28.03 -32.57
CA SER A 6 6.05 27.67 -32.95
C SER A 6 5.55 26.38 -32.29
N ALA A 7 6.42 25.40 -32.03
CA ALA A 7 6.04 24.16 -31.34
C ALA A 7 5.72 24.40 -29.85
N ILE A 8 6.53 25.22 -29.18
CA ILE A 8 6.29 25.62 -27.77
C ILE A 8 5.02 26.50 -27.67
N LEU A 9 4.78 27.40 -28.63
CA LEU A 9 3.53 28.16 -28.69
C LEU A 9 2.32 27.27 -28.99
N PHE A 10 2.44 26.27 -29.86
CA PHE A 10 1.36 25.31 -30.13
C PHE A 10 0.98 24.52 -28.88
N PHE A 11 1.97 24.10 -28.07
CA PHE A 11 1.74 23.39 -26.82
C PHE A 11 1.01 24.25 -25.78
N LEU A 12 1.27 25.57 -25.76
CA LEU A 12 0.58 26.53 -24.90
C LEU A 12 -0.84 26.93 -25.39
N ILE A 13 -1.15 26.72 -26.67
CA ILE A 13 -2.44 27.11 -27.29
C ILE A 13 -3.39 25.91 -27.45
N GLY A 14 -2.86 24.68 -27.54
CA GLY A 14 -3.64 23.45 -27.72
C GLY A 14 -4.62 23.11 -26.59
N THR A 15 -4.51 23.77 -25.43
CA THR A 15 -5.38 23.58 -24.25
C THR A 15 -6.72 24.30 -24.34
N LEU A 16 -6.97 25.10 -25.39
CA LEU A 16 -8.17 25.93 -25.55
C LEU A 16 -9.31 25.28 -26.37
N TRP A 17 -9.09 24.09 -26.96
CA TRP A 17 -10.04 23.45 -27.88
C TRP A 17 -10.17 21.94 -27.63
N ALA A 18 -10.70 21.57 -26.46
CA ALA A 18 -11.21 20.22 -26.19
C ALA A 18 -12.74 20.22 -26.21
N SER A 19 -13.37 19.13 -26.65
CA SER A 19 -14.83 19.04 -26.72
C SER A 19 -15.46 18.99 -25.33
N GLU A 20 -16.29 19.98 -24.99
CA GLU A 20 -16.88 20.10 -23.66
C GLU A 20 -18.10 19.18 -23.46
N ILE A 21 -17.86 17.93 -23.08
CA ILE A 21 -18.84 17.23 -22.23
C ILE A 21 -18.75 17.83 -20.82
N ARG A 22 -19.91 18.01 -20.18
CA ARG A 22 -20.03 18.54 -18.81
C ARG A 22 -21.04 17.71 -18.02
N VAL A 23 -20.84 17.63 -16.71
CA VAL A 23 -21.81 17.17 -15.72
C VAL A 23 -23.00 18.12 -15.74
N VAL A 24 -24.21 17.60 -15.90
CA VAL A 24 -25.48 18.34 -15.88
C VAL A 24 -26.41 17.62 -14.92
N ASP A 25 -26.98 18.35 -13.97
CA ASP A 25 -27.85 17.80 -12.92
C ASP A 25 -27.30 16.52 -12.27
N LYS A 26 -26.05 16.60 -11.78
CA LYS A 26 -25.32 15.50 -11.12
C LYS A 26 -24.96 14.30 -12.00
N VAL A 27 -25.27 14.30 -13.30
CA VAL A 27 -25.00 13.18 -14.22
C VAL A 27 -24.07 13.61 -15.36
N ILE A 28 -23.18 12.72 -15.79
CA ILE A 28 -22.37 12.90 -17.00
C ILE A 28 -22.40 11.63 -17.86
N ASP A 29 -22.71 11.82 -19.14
CA ASP A 29 -22.76 10.74 -20.14
C ASP A 29 -21.46 10.71 -20.94
N LEU A 30 -20.64 9.68 -20.69
CA LEU A 30 -19.40 9.40 -21.42
C LEU A 30 -19.57 8.21 -22.38
N SER A 31 -20.78 7.69 -22.61
CA SER A 31 -21.04 6.53 -23.47
C SER A 31 -20.56 6.70 -24.91
N ARG A 32 -20.46 7.95 -25.38
CA ARG A 32 -19.98 8.34 -26.72
C ARG A 32 -18.57 8.96 -26.71
N TRP A 33 -17.86 8.94 -25.59
CA TRP A 33 -16.53 9.52 -25.50
C TRP A 33 -15.47 8.60 -26.12
N ASP A 34 -14.73 9.11 -27.11
CA ASP A 34 -13.65 8.37 -27.74
C ASP A 34 -12.31 8.57 -27.01
N TYR A 35 -12.02 7.66 -26.09
CA TYR A 35 -10.76 7.63 -25.35
C TYR A 35 -9.51 7.40 -26.23
N ARG A 36 -9.64 7.01 -27.50
CA ARG A 36 -8.50 6.89 -28.43
C ARG A 36 -8.04 8.23 -28.99
N SER A 37 -8.97 9.15 -29.25
CA SER A 37 -8.65 10.51 -29.71
C SER A 37 -8.52 11.51 -28.56
N GLN A 38 -9.25 11.32 -27.46
CA GLN A 38 -9.16 12.15 -26.25
C GLN A 38 -9.05 11.27 -24.99
N PRO A 39 -7.84 10.93 -24.54
CA PRO A 39 -7.61 9.93 -23.47
C PRO A 39 -8.00 10.39 -22.05
N GLU A 40 -8.52 11.61 -21.88
CA GLU A 40 -8.89 12.19 -20.59
C GLU A 40 -10.22 12.98 -20.71
N ALA A 41 -11.25 12.53 -20.00
CA ALA A 41 -12.57 13.17 -19.88
C ALA A 41 -12.68 13.87 -18.52
N LEU A 42 -12.66 15.20 -18.49
CA LEU A 42 -12.72 16.01 -17.26
C LEU A 42 -14.17 16.14 -16.75
N LEU A 43 -14.40 15.78 -15.49
CA LEU A 43 -15.74 15.77 -14.86
C LEU A 43 -16.19 17.17 -14.40
N ARG A 44 -16.29 18.12 -15.34
CA ARG A 44 -16.64 19.53 -15.10
C ARG A 44 -18.12 19.79 -15.17
N GLY A 45 -18.65 20.68 -14.34
CA GLY A 45 -20.06 21.09 -14.42
C GLY A 45 -20.77 20.94 -13.08
N ASP A 46 -22.04 20.63 -13.12
CA ASP A 46 -22.96 20.80 -11.99
C ASP A 46 -23.11 19.50 -11.19
N TRP A 47 -22.28 19.38 -10.15
CA TRP A 47 -22.24 18.25 -9.22
C TRP A 47 -23.30 18.41 -8.12
N GLY A 48 -23.78 17.29 -7.59
CA GLY A 48 -24.54 17.26 -6.34
C GLY A 48 -23.66 17.64 -5.16
N PHE A 49 -24.19 18.40 -4.20
CA PHE A 49 -23.44 18.86 -3.03
C PHE A 49 -24.26 18.92 -1.75
N SER A 50 -23.64 18.55 -0.62
CA SER A 50 -24.17 18.83 0.73
C SER A 50 -23.06 19.28 1.68
N PHE A 51 -23.28 20.39 2.39
CA PHE A 51 -22.37 20.92 3.40
C PHE A 51 -22.59 20.27 4.77
N LYS A 52 -21.50 19.99 5.48
CA LYS A 52 -21.45 19.34 6.82
C LYS A 52 -22.23 18.03 6.95
N ARG A 53 -22.54 17.36 5.83
CA ARG A 53 -23.17 16.03 5.76
C ARG A 53 -22.23 15.07 5.03
N LEU A 54 -22.16 13.83 5.52
CA LEU A 54 -21.41 12.74 4.89
C LEU A 54 -22.41 11.79 4.23
N HIS A 55 -22.45 11.80 2.91
CA HIS A 55 -23.32 10.94 2.11
C HIS A 55 -22.53 9.83 1.43
N THR A 56 -23.21 8.74 1.08
CA THR A 56 -22.63 7.60 0.35
C THR A 56 -23.23 7.41 -1.04
N SER A 57 -24.32 8.12 -1.38
CA SER A 57 -24.96 8.05 -2.70
C SER A 57 -25.23 9.45 -3.26
N VAL A 58 -25.15 9.60 -4.59
CA VAL A 58 -25.37 10.86 -5.31
C VAL A 58 -26.78 11.40 -5.07
N ALA A 59 -27.77 10.51 -4.94
CA ALA A 59 -29.17 10.87 -4.69
C ALA A 59 -29.40 11.61 -3.36
N GLN A 60 -28.50 11.44 -2.38
CA GLN A 60 -28.62 12.06 -1.05
C GLN A 60 -28.13 13.52 -1.01
N THR A 61 -27.61 14.06 -2.12
CA THR A 61 -27.06 15.42 -2.17
C THR A 61 -28.15 16.49 -2.30
N ASP A 62 -28.11 17.51 -1.44
CA ASP A 62 -29.21 18.47 -1.25
C ASP A 62 -29.19 19.67 -2.21
N LYS A 63 -28.00 20.06 -2.69
CA LYS A 63 -27.75 21.24 -3.54
C LYS A 63 -27.00 20.85 -4.81
N ILE A 64 -26.83 21.82 -5.71
CA ILE A 64 -25.94 21.72 -6.88
C ILE A 64 -24.79 22.72 -6.70
N ILE A 65 -23.58 22.32 -7.09
CA ILE A 65 -22.39 23.18 -7.14
C ILE A 65 -21.62 22.95 -8.45
N THR A 66 -21.27 24.03 -9.15
CA THR A 66 -20.47 23.94 -10.36
C THR A 66 -18.99 23.71 -10.02
N VAL A 67 -18.42 22.59 -10.41
CA VAL A 67 -17.00 22.23 -10.22
C VAL A 67 -16.19 22.62 -11.47
N PRO A 68 -15.01 23.27 -11.35
CA PRO A 68 -14.28 23.57 -10.11
C PRO A 68 -14.68 24.90 -9.44
N ASN A 69 -15.09 24.84 -8.17
CA ASN A 69 -15.31 26.01 -7.30
C ASN A 69 -15.30 25.62 -5.80
N GLY A 70 -15.15 26.63 -4.94
CA GLY A 70 -15.40 26.49 -3.49
C GLY A 70 -16.85 26.76 -3.08
N TRP A 71 -17.29 26.09 -2.03
CA TRP A 71 -18.67 26.18 -1.49
C TRP A 71 -19.01 27.56 -0.90
N GLU A 72 -18.01 28.40 -0.61
CA GLU A 72 -18.20 29.84 -0.33
C GLU A 72 -19.04 30.55 -1.42
N LYS A 73 -18.95 30.11 -2.69
CA LYS A 73 -19.73 30.72 -3.80
C LYS A 73 -21.23 30.44 -3.76
N ILE A 74 -21.66 29.42 -3.01
CA ILE A 74 -23.07 29.08 -2.78
C ILE A 74 -23.55 29.47 -1.37
N GLY A 75 -22.79 30.33 -0.68
CA GLY A 75 -23.17 30.93 0.61
C GLY A 75 -22.82 30.10 1.85
N GLU A 76 -22.05 29.02 1.72
CA GLU A 76 -21.65 28.17 2.86
C GLU A 76 -20.46 28.75 3.65
N GLU A 77 -20.26 28.29 4.88
CA GLU A 77 -19.13 28.69 5.72
C GLU A 77 -17.77 28.35 5.09
N LYS A 78 -16.80 29.27 5.25
CA LYS A 78 -15.44 29.12 4.72
C LYS A 78 -14.72 27.83 5.16
N PHE A 79 -14.95 27.37 6.39
CA PHE A 79 -14.31 26.18 6.95
C PHE A 79 -15.34 25.09 7.28
N GLY A 80 -15.08 23.86 6.85
CA GLY A 80 -15.97 22.74 7.09
C GLY A 80 -15.59 21.50 6.30
N TRP A 81 -16.60 20.66 6.06
CA TRP A 81 -16.53 19.55 5.12
C TRP A 81 -17.76 19.55 4.21
N GLY A 82 -17.60 19.04 3.00
CA GLY A 82 -18.66 18.94 2.01
C GLY A 82 -18.57 17.64 1.22
N THR A 83 -19.72 17.04 0.93
CA THR A 83 -19.82 15.85 0.08
C THR A 83 -20.28 16.26 -1.30
N TYR A 84 -19.50 15.89 -2.32
CA TYR A 84 -19.78 16.06 -3.74
C TYR A 84 -20.24 14.72 -4.33
N GLY A 85 -21.20 14.73 -5.24
CA GLY A 85 -21.68 13.52 -5.94
C GLY A 85 -21.89 13.73 -7.44
N CYS A 86 -21.48 12.75 -8.24
CA CYS A 86 -21.68 12.70 -9.69
C CYS A 86 -21.90 11.25 -10.13
N ALA A 87 -22.98 10.98 -10.86
CA ALA A 87 -23.18 9.70 -11.57
C ALA A 87 -22.55 9.78 -12.96
N ILE A 88 -21.79 8.75 -13.34
CA ILE A 88 -20.98 8.69 -14.55
C ILE A 88 -21.43 7.50 -15.38
N ILE A 89 -21.97 7.74 -16.57
CA ILE A 89 -22.34 6.67 -17.52
C ILE A 89 -21.15 6.39 -18.43
N LEU A 90 -20.74 5.12 -18.54
CA LEU A 90 -19.58 4.68 -19.29
C LEU A 90 -19.98 3.99 -20.61
N PRO A 91 -19.09 3.89 -21.62
CA PRO A 91 -19.34 3.10 -22.83
C PRO A 91 -19.58 1.62 -22.51
N GLU A 92 -20.52 0.95 -23.20
CA GLU A 92 -20.82 -0.47 -22.93
C GLU A 92 -19.63 -1.43 -23.15
N HIS A 93 -18.65 -1.02 -23.97
CA HIS A 93 -17.40 -1.72 -24.22
C HIS A 93 -16.24 -0.73 -24.14
N HIS A 94 -15.85 -0.37 -22.92
CA HIS A 94 -14.62 0.38 -22.68
C HIS A 94 -13.41 -0.55 -22.51
N GLY A 95 -12.21 -0.05 -22.79
CA GLY A 95 -10.97 -0.71 -22.40
C GLY A 95 -10.67 -0.50 -20.92
N ASN A 96 -9.40 -0.67 -20.54
CA ASN A 96 -8.96 -0.27 -19.20
C ASN A 96 -9.12 1.25 -19.05
N LEU A 97 -10.02 1.66 -18.18
CA LEU A 97 -10.21 3.04 -17.77
C LEU A 97 -9.86 3.17 -16.29
N SER A 98 -9.37 4.34 -15.90
CA SER A 98 -9.11 4.69 -14.51
C SER A 98 -9.77 6.02 -14.17
N LEU A 99 -10.30 6.14 -12.95
CA LEU A 99 -10.63 7.42 -12.33
C LEU A 99 -9.34 8.04 -11.81
N TYR A 100 -8.93 9.15 -12.42
CA TYR A 100 -7.88 10.00 -11.88
C TYR A 100 -8.49 11.08 -11.00
N VAL A 101 -8.10 11.09 -9.72
CA VAL A 101 -8.37 12.19 -8.81
C VAL A 101 -7.04 12.92 -8.58
N PRO A 102 -6.87 14.14 -9.14
CA PRO A 102 -5.67 14.94 -8.92
C PRO A 102 -5.51 15.29 -7.44
N SER A 103 -4.33 15.80 -7.07
CA SER A 103 -4.11 16.28 -5.70
C SER A 103 -5.20 17.26 -5.27
N MET A 104 -5.82 16.95 -4.13
CA MET A 104 -6.81 17.78 -3.44
C MET A 104 -6.30 18.02 -2.02
N TYR A 105 -6.20 19.28 -1.63
CA TYR A 105 -5.57 19.66 -0.37
C TYR A 105 -6.45 19.37 0.86
N SER A 106 -5.79 19.18 2.00
CA SER A 106 -6.37 18.85 3.32
C SER A 106 -6.79 17.39 3.44
N THR A 107 -8.07 17.01 3.35
CA THR A 107 -8.49 15.60 3.52
C THR A 107 -9.58 15.21 2.54
N VAL A 108 -9.44 14.04 1.94
CA VAL A 108 -10.38 13.53 0.94
C VAL A 108 -10.75 12.07 1.22
N ARG A 109 -12.02 11.74 1.03
CA ARG A 109 -12.51 10.36 0.86
C ARG A 109 -13.19 10.25 -0.50
N ILE A 110 -12.88 9.19 -1.23
CA ILE A 110 -13.45 8.85 -2.54
C ILE A 110 -14.24 7.56 -2.34
N LEU A 111 -15.55 7.64 -2.55
CA LEU A 111 -16.43 6.49 -2.54
C LEU A 111 -16.94 6.26 -3.97
N ILE A 112 -17.04 5.00 -4.36
CA ILE A 112 -17.59 4.54 -5.64
C ILE A 112 -18.71 3.58 -5.31
N ASP A 113 -19.91 3.83 -5.83
CA ASP A 113 -21.10 3.00 -5.63
C ASP A 113 -21.44 2.74 -4.15
N GLY A 114 -21.08 3.68 -3.27
CA GLY A 114 -21.27 3.62 -1.83
C GLY A 114 -20.10 3.03 -1.03
N GLU A 115 -19.13 2.38 -1.67
CA GLU A 115 -17.96 1.78 -1.01
C GLU A 115 -16.77 2.75 -0.95
N LEU A 116 -16.02 2.75 0.15
CA LEU A 116 -14.84 3.59 0.33
C LEU A 116 -13.62 2.99 -0.37
N VAL A 117 -13.37 3.40 -1.62
CA VAL A 117 -12.26 2.90 -2.42
C VAL A 117 -10.93 3.58 -2.09
N ALA A 118 -10.95 4.87 -1.73
CA ALA A 118 -9.72 5.59 -1.40
C ALA A 118 -9.93 6.69 -0.35
N SER A 119 -8.90 6.95 0.47
CA SER A 119 -8.89 8.07 1.41
C SER A 119 -7.49 8.64 1.64
N GLN A 120 -7.46 9.91 2.04
CA GLN A 120 -6.26 10.72 2.28
C GLN A 120 -6.50 11.60 3.50
N GLY A 121 -5.60 11.50 4.48
CA GLY A 121 -5.73 12.18 5.76
C GLY A 121 -6.89 11.65 6.60
N VAL A 122 -7.19 12.34 7.70
CA VAL A 122 -8.31 12.01 8.60
C VAL A 122 -9.34 13.12 8.53
N LEU A 123 -10.50 12.83 7.95
CA LEU A 123 -11.64 13.75 7.94
C LEU A 123 -12.17 13.90 9.37
N GLY A 124 -12.10 15.11 9.91
CA GLY A 124 -12.56 15.48 11.25
C GLY A 124 -13.61 16.59 11.20
N THR A 125 -14.35 16.76 12.30
CA THR A 125 -15.41 17.78 12.43
C THR A 125 -14.89 19.14 12.91
N ASN A 126 -13.58 19.24 13.18
CA ASN A 126 -12.87 20.47 13.55
C ASN A 126 -11.38 20.37 13.17
N ALA A 127 -10.62 21.45 13.38
CA ALA A 127 -9.20 21.51 13.03
C ALA A 127 -8.28 20.59 13.84
N GLU A 128 -8.68 20.18 15.06
CA GLU A 128 -7.87 19.30 15.92
C GLU A 128 -8.04 17.82 15.56
N THR A 129 -9.26 17.44 15.20
CA THR A 129 -9.62 16.06 14.77
C THR A 129 -9.26 15.80 13.32
N SER A 130 -9.24 16.83 12.46
CA SER A 130 -8.82 16.70 11.08
C SER A 130 -7.29 16.62 10.95
N LYS A 131 -6.76 15.61 10.26
CA LYS A 131 -5.33 15.49 9.94
C LYS A 131 -5.12 15.60 8.43
N PRO A 132 -4.49 16.67 7.92
CA PRO A 132 -4.35 16.89 6.49
C PRO A 132 -3.21 16.06 5.91
N ASP A 133 -3.39 15.61 4.67
CA ASP A 133 -2.43 14.86 3.87
C ASP A 133 -2.60 15.26 2.39
N GLU A 134 -1.76 14.73 1.50
CA GLU A 134 -1.80 14.99 0.06
C GLU A 134 -1.37 13.76 -0.74
N LYS A 135 -2.21 13.33 -1.69
CA LYS A 135 -1.96 12.18 -2.58
C LYS A 135 -2.72 12.39 -3.90
N LYS A 136 -2.14 11.92 -5.02
CA LYS A 136 -2.86 11.74 -6.29
C LYS A 136 -3.41 10.32 -6.31
N PHE A 137 -4.65 10.12 -6.76
CA PHE A 137 -5.24 8.79 -6.90
C PHE A 137 -5.43 8.44 -8.38
N VAL A 138 -5.03 7.22 -8.74
CA VAL A 138 -5.43 6.52 -9.96
C VAL A 138 -6.16 5.28 -9.45
N ILE A 139 -7.42 5.12 -9.83
CA ILE A 139 -8.30 4.03 -9.38
C ILE A 139 -8.83 3.35 -10.63
N ASP A 140 -8.43 2.10 -10.87
CA ASP A 140 -8.84 1.37 -12.07
C ASP A 140 -10.31 0.95 -11.98
N ILE A 141 -10.99 1.02 -13.13
CA ILE A 141 -12.42 0.75 -13.27
C ILE A 141 -12.57 -0.64 -13.90
N ALA A 142 -13.43 -1.48 -13.29
CA ALA A 142 -13.70 -2.82 -13.81
C ALA A 142 -14.29 -2.76 -15.24
N PRO A 143 -13.81 -3.58 -16.21
CA PRO A 143 -14.17 -3.47 -17.63
C PRO A 143 -15.67 -3.63 -17.99
N ASP A 144 -16.48 -4.10 -17.04
CA ASP A 144 -17.91 -4.39 -17.16
C ASP A 144 -18.82 -3.32 -16.54
N LYS A 145 -18.26 -2.30 -15.87
CA LYS A 145 -19.01 -1.21 -15.22
C LYS A 145 -19.65 -0.25 -16.24
N LYS A 146 -20.97 -0.34 -16.42
CA LYS A 146 -21.73 0.60 -17.27
C LYS A 146 -22.02 1.96 -16.61
N GLN A 147 -22.01 2.04 -15.27
CA GLN A 147 -22.19 3.27 -14.50
C GLN A 147 -21.33 3.24 -13.24
N ILE A 148 -20.92 4.43 -12.79
CA ILE A 148 -20.25 4.69 -11.51
C ILE A 148 -20.97 5.84 -10.79
N ASP A 149 -21.40 5.62 -9.55
CA ASP A 149 -21.81 6.68 -8.63
C ASP A 149 -20.58 7.17 -7.83
N LEU A 150 -19.97 8.26 -8.28
CA LEU A 150 -18.78 8.85 -7.67
C LEU A 150 -19.16 9.85 -6.57
N ILE A 151 -18.65 9.62 -5.37
CA ILE A 151 -18.79 10.51 -4.20
C ILE A 151 -17.40 10.96 -3.72
N ILE A 152 -17.22 12.26 -3.54
CA ILE A 152 -15.97 12.84 -3.02
C ILE A 152 -16.28 13.71 -1.80
N GLN A 153 -15.76 13.33 -0.64
CA GLN A 153 -15.93 14.06 0.62
C GLN A 153 -14.65 14.84 0.93
N ILE A 154 -14.72 16.17 1.02
CA ILE A 154 -13.56 17.05 1.22
C ILE A 154 -13.73 17.84 2.52
N SER A 155 -12.67 18.00 3.33
CA SER A 155 -12.62 18.94 4.45
C SER A 155 -11.41 19.87 4.37
N ASN A 156 -11.58 21.14 4.75
CA ASN A 156 -10.57 22.20 4.54
C ASN A 156 -10.08 22.93 5.80
N TYR A 157 -10.27 22.39 7.01
CA TYR A 157 -9.89 23.08 8.27
C TYR A 157 -8.44 23.60 8.32
N HIS A 158 -7.52 22.99 7.56
CA HIS A 158 -6.11 23.36 7.51
C HIS A 158 -5.72 24.24 6.31
N LEU A 159 -6.68 24.71 5.50
CA LEU A 159 -6.43 25.38 4.22
C LEU A 159 -7.41 26.54 3.94
N ALA A 160 -6.93 27.65 3.36
CA ALA A 160 -7.77 28.81 3.09
C ALA A 160 -8.78 28.67 1.93
N LYS A 161 -8.55 27.72 1.01
CA LYS A 161 -9.47 27.41 -0.10
C LYS A 161 -10.50 26.37 0.37
N SER A 162 -11.78 26.64 0.13
CA SER A 162 -12.90 25.72 0.36
C SER A 162 -13.22 24.91 -0.90
N GLY A 163 -13.70 23.68 -0.77
CA GLY A 163 -14.23 22.89 -1.89
C GLY A 163 -13.24 22.40 -2.96
N MET A 164 -13.80 21.95 -4.09
CA MET A 164 -13.13 21.18 -5.13
C MET A 164 -12.64 22.07 -6.29
N TYR A 165 -11.37 22.49 -6.24
CA TYR A 165 -10.70 23.23 -7.33
C TYR A 165 -9.98 22.34 -8.35
N SER A 166 -9.52 21.16 -7.92
CA SER A 166 -8.99 20.12 -8.80
C SER A 166 -10.16 19.31 -9.36
N VAL A 167 -10.26 19.16 -10.68
CA VAL A 167 -11.36 18.39 -11.30
C VAL A 167 -10.92 16.94 -11.51
N PRO A 168 -11.66 15.92 -11.03
CA PRO A 168 -11.41 14.52 -11.39
C PRO A 168 -11.62 14.26 -12.89
N SER A 169 -11.02 13.19 -13.40
CA SER A 169 -11.22 12.73 -14.78
C SER A 169 -11.34 11.21 -14.88
N ILE A 170 -12.10 10.75 -15.88
CA ILE A 170 -12.01 9.37 -16.37
C ILE A 170 -11.01 9.39 -17.52
N CYS A 171 -10.04 8.48 -17.49
CA CYS A 171 -8.97 8.43 -18.48
C CYS A 171 -8.58 6.99 -18.83
N GLU A 172 -7.94 6.81 -19.98
CA GLU A 172 -7.34 5.52 -20.36
C GLU A 172 -6.16 5.18 -19.42
N SER A 173 -6.12 3.94 -18.93
CA SER A 173 -5.23 3.51 -17.85
C SER A 173 -3.73 3.61 -18.20
N ASP A 174 -3.31 3.10 -19.36
CA ASP A 174 -1.90 3.14 -19.77
C ASP A 174 -1.42 4.58 -19.94
N TRP A 175 -2.28 5.44 -20.51
CA TRP A 175 -2.00 6.86 -20.68
C TRP A 175 -1.81 7.59 -19.35
N ILE A 176 -2.68 7.38 -18.35
CA ILE A 176 -2.53 8.08 -17.06
C ILE A 176 -1.32 7.57 -16.26
N HIS A 177 -1.04 6.26 -16.27
CA HIS A 177 0.19 5.73 -15.67
C HIS A 177 1.44 6.29 -16.35
N LYS A 178 1.43 6.41 -17.68
CA LYS A 178 2.52 7.03 -18.44
C LYS A 178 2.67 8.53 -18.17
N LYS A 179 1.56 9.27 -18.04
CA LYS A 179 1.53 10.70 -17.67
C LYS A 179 2.16 10.92 -16.29
N VAL A 180 1.70 10.20 -15.26
CA VAL A 180 2.23 10.27 -13.89
C VAL A 180 3.69 9.79 -13.81
N SER A 181 4.10 8.81 -14.63
CA SER A 181 5.51 8.39 -14.73
C SER A 181 6.39 9.47 -15.35
N ASN A 182 5.94 10.12 -16.43
CA ASN A 182 6.67 11.20 -17.09
C ASN A 182 6.89 12.42 -16.17
N GLU A 183 5.90 12.80 -15.34
CA GLU A 183 6.08 13.83 -14.30
C GLU A 183 7.27 13.50 -13.38
N ARG A 184 7.30 12.27 -12.84
CA ARG A 184 8.35 11.81 -11.92
C ARG A 184 9.73 11.78 -12.57
N ILE A 185 9.81 11.31 -13.83
CA ILE A 185 11.06 11.29 -14.60
C ILE A 185 11.60 12.70 -14.82
N LEU A 186 10.73 13.66 -15.16
CA LEU A 186 11.12 15.04 -15.38
C LEU A 186 11.64 15.71 -14.10
N ASP A 187 10.92 15.54 -12.98
CA ASP A 187 11.37 16.08 -11.69
C ASP A 187 12.68 15.44 -11.25
N ALA A 188 12.86 14.13 -11.41
CA ALA A 188 14.12 13.43 -11.11
C ALA A 188 15.30 13.96 -11.95
N LEU A 189 15.10 14.21 -13.25
CA LEU A 189 16.11 14.82 -14.12
C LEU A 189 16.46 16.24 -13.66
N ALA A 190 15.45 17.08 -13.38
CA ALA A 190 15.66 18.45 -12.92
C ALA A 190 16.40 18.52 -11.57
N LEU A 191 16.06 17.60 -10.65
CA LEU A 191 16.75 17.45 -9.37
C LEU A 191 18.21 16.99 -9.56
N GLY A 192 18.47 15.98 -10.40
CA GLY A 192 19.82 15.48 -10.66
C GLY A 192 20.75 16.49 -11.35
N PHE A 193 20.27 17.17 -12.39
CA PHE A 193 21.04 18.23 -13.07
C PHE A 193 21.27 19.46 -12.16
N GLY A 194 20.27 19.87 -11.38
CA GLY A 194 20.44 20.97 -10.44
C GLY A 194 21.41 20.61 -9.31
N LEU A 195 21.32 19.41 -8.73
CA LEU A 195 22.20 18.95 -7.66
C LEU A 195 23.67 18.85 -8.11
N SER A 196 23.92 18.25 -9.28
CA SER A 196 25.29 18.12 -9.81
C SER A 196 25.95 19.49 -10.07
N ILE A 197 25.20 20.46 -10.61
CA ILE A 197 25.71 21.82 -10.85
C ILE A 197 25.86 22.62 -9.54
N MET A 198 24.99 22.38 -8.54
CA MET A 198 25.17 22.93 -7.19
C MET A 198 26.46 22.42 -6.55
N LEU A 199 26.71 21.10 -6.60
CA LEU A 199 27.90 20.47 -6.03
C LEU A 199 29.18 20.93 -6.75
N ALA A 200 29.18 20.99 -8.08
CA ALA A 200 30.31 21.52 -8.85
C ALA A 200 30.61 22.99 -8.50
N THR A 201 29.57 23.82 -8.34
CA THR A 201 29.73 25.22 -7.92
C THR A 201 30.26 25.32 -6.48
N LEU A 202 29.75 24.49 -5.56
CA LEU A 202 30.19 24.46 -4.16
C LEU A 202 31.67 24.02 -4.04
N MET A 203 32.09 23.01 -4.81
CA MET A 203 33.48 22.58 -4.90
C MET A 203 34.40 23.72 -5.38
N LEU A 204 33.96 24.50 -6.38
CA LEU A 204 34.70 25.69 -6.85
C LEU A 204 34.76 26.83 -5.82
N VAL A 205 33.81 26.93 -4.88
CA VAL A 205 33.88 27.88 -3.76
C VAL A 205 34.93 27.42 -2.74
N ILE A 206 34.92 26.14 -2.38
CA ILE A 206 35.87 25.53 -1.43
C ILE A 206 37.31 25.65 -1.97
N LEU A 207 37.55 25.25 -3.22
CA LEU A 207 38.90 25.18 -3.80
C LEU A 207 39.54 26.54 -4.12
N ARG A 208 38.76 27.60 -4.33
CA ARG A 208 39.28 28.91 -4.78
C ARG A 208 39.06 30.07 -3.83
N ALA A 209 38.47 29.86 -2.65
CA ALA A 209 38.20 30.91 -1.64
C ALA A 209 37.62 32.21 -2.26
N SER A 210 36.63 32.08 -3.15
CA SER A 210 36.29 33.11 -4.13
C SER A 210 34.80 33.46 -4.20
N HIS A 211 34.51 34.73 -3.91
CA HIS A 211 33.29 35.52 -4.16
C HIS A 211 31.95 35.00 -3.61
N ALA A 212 31.36 35.79 -2.70
CA ALA A 212 30.03 35.58 -2.13
C ALA A 212 28.90 35.35 -3.17
N SER A 213 29.03 35.86 -4.39
CA SER A 213 28.06 35.63 -5.48
C SER A 213 27.87 34.15 -5.81
N LYS A 214 28.92 33.31 -5.70
CA LYS A 214 28.82 31.87 -5.96
C LYS A 214 28.07 31.12 -4.86
N LEU A 215 28.24 31.52 -3.59
CA LEU A 215 27.46 30.98 -2.47
C LEU A 215 25.98 31.30 -2.63
N TRP A 216 25.63 32.56 -2.97
CA TRP A 216 24.25 32.93 -3.27
C TRP A 216 23.68 32.14 -4.47
N PHE A 217 24.49 31.85 -5.49
CA PHE A 217 24.06 31.01 -6.61
C PHE A 217 23.79 29.56 -6.20
N CYS A 218 24.60 28.97 -5.31
CA CYS A 218 24.29 27.64 -4.74
C CYS A 218 22.96 27.67 -3.96
N SER A 219 22.71 28.70 -3.14
CA SER A 219 21.43 28.87 -2.44
C SER A 219 20.26 29.06 -3.40
N PHE A 220 20.47 29.76 -4.52
CA PHE A 220 19.46 29.95 -5.57
C PHE A 220 19.15 28.64 -6.33
N ILE A 221 20.14 27.78 -6.57
CA ILE A 221 19.87 26.43 -7.10
C ILE A 221 19.12 25.60 -6.05
N LEU A 222 19.54 25.64 -4.79
CA LEU A 222 18.91 24.89 -3.70
C LEU A 222 17.42 25.25 -3.52
N ILE A 223 17.04 26.53 -3.60
CA ILE A 223 15.63 26.93 -3.44
C ILE A 223 14.76 26.43 -4.61
N PHE A 224 15.33 26.32 -5.82
CA PHE A 224 14.66 25.70 -6.96
C PHE A 224 14.54 24.19 -6.81
N LEU A 225 15.57 23.50 -6.32
CA LEU A 225 15.51 22.07 -5.99
C LEU A 225 14.43 21.78 -4.94
N ILE A 226 14.32 22.64 -3.92
CA ILE A 226 13.24 22.56 -2.91
C ILE A 226 11.88 22.81 -3.56
N ARG A 227 11.74 23.79 -4.46
CA ARG A 227 10.47 24.06 -5.16
C ARG A 227 10.03 22.86 -5.99
N ILE A 228 10.91 22.33 -6.83
CA ILE A 228 10.63 21.17 -7.70
C ILE A 228 10.28 19.96 -6.84
N GLY A 229 11.10 19.64 -5.84
CA GLY A 229 10.88 18.47 -4.99
C GLY A 229 9.64 18.57 -4.08
N ALA A 230 9.21 19.78 -3.68
CA ALA A 230 8.02 19.98 -2.86
C ALA A 230 6.71 20.08 -3.68
N THR A 231 6.79 20.34 -5.00
CA THR A 231 5.64 20.41 -5.92
C THR A 231 5.62 19.23 -6.88
N GLY A 232 4.70 19.23 -7.86
CA GLY A 232 4.65 18.22 -8.92
C GLY A 232 4.47 16.80 -8.39
N SER A 233 5.52 15.98 -8.53
CA SER A 233 5.57 14.61 -8.00
C SER A 233 5.72 14.49 -6.48
N GLN A 234 6.03 15.58 -5.78
CA GLN A 234 6.43 15.61 -4.36
C GLN A 234 7.66 14.72 -4.05
N ALA A 235 8.60 14.61 -4.98
CA ALA A 235 9.80 13.77 -4.84
C ALA A 235 10.58 14.00 -3.53
N LEU A 236 10.70 15.25 -3.06
CA LEU A 236 11.37 15.56 -1.79
C LEU A 236 10.64 14.93 -0.60
N ARG A 237 9.31 14.96 -0.62
CA ARG A 237 8.47 14.37 0.43
C ARG A 237 8.60 12.84 0.45
N GLN A 238 8.57 12.21 -0.74
CA GLN A 238 8.77 10.76 -0.89
C GLN A 238 10.16 10.31 -0.42
N LEU A 239 11.20 11.09 -0.71
CA LEU A 239 12.59 10.79 -0.32
C LEU A 239 12.88 11.03 1.18
N THR A 240 12.24 12.01 1.81
CA THR A 240 12.56 12.44 3.19
C THR A 240 11.56 11.98 4.24
N GLY A 241 10.39 11.47 3.84
CA GLY A 241 9.28 11.19 4.75
C GLY A 241 8.68 12.45 5.39
N ALA A 242 8.92 13.64 4.83
CA ALA A 242 8.45 14.90 5.39
C ALA A 242 6.92 14.94 5.56
N GLY A 243 6.46 15.39 6.74
CA GLY A 243 5.04 15.60 7.00
C GLY A 243 4.43 16.66 6.09
N TYR A 244 3.14 16.51 5.76
CA TYR A 244 2.40 17.41 4.85
C TYR A 244 2.61 18.91 5.14
N VAL A 245 2.50 19.32 6.41
CA VAL A 245 2.66 20.73 6.82
C VAL A 245 4.07 21.26 6.51
N LEU A 246 5.10 20.43 6.61
CA LEU A 246 6.48 20.81 6.27
C LEU A 246 6.63 20.95 4.75
N ASN A 247 6.09 20.00 3.97
CA ASN A 247 6.14 20.08 2.50
C ASN A 247 5.42 21.34 1.98
N LEU A 248 4.22 21.63 2.48
CA LEU A 248 3.44 22.82 2.12
C LEU A 248 4.17 24.12 2.49
N ARG A 249 4.88 24.16 3.62
CA ARG A 249 5.73 25.30 4.00
C ARG A 249 6.92 25.47 3.05
N LEU A 250 7.59 24.39 2.66
CA LEU A 250 8.68 24.40 1.69
C LEU A 250 8.21 24.83 0.29
N GLU A 251 7.02 24.39 -0.14
CA GLU A 251 6.39 24.82 -1.39
C GLU A 251 6.22 26.35 -1.44
N TYR A 252 5.60 26.94 -0.41
CA TYR A 252 5.29 28.38 -0.39
C TYR A 252 6.55 29.23 -0.12
N LEU A 253 7.43 28.79 0.79
CA LEU A 253 8.70 29.46 1.07
C LEU A 253 9.62 29.49 -0.16
N SER A 254 9.67 28.41 -0.93
CA SER A 254 10.48 28.37 -2.16
C SER A 254 9.92 29.24 -3.27
N MET A 255 8.59 29.36 -3.39
CA MET A 255 7.94 30.26 -4.37
C MET A 255 8.40 31.71 -4.20
N VAL A 256 8.37 32.26 -2.99
CA VAL A 256 8.83 33.64 -2.72
C VAL A 256 10.35 33.76 -2.55
N GLY A 257 11.03 32.66 -2.20
CA GLY A 257 12.50 32.61 -2.06
C GLY A 257 13.25 32.66 -3.40
N ILE A 258 12.64 32.17 -4.49
CA ILE A 258 13.24 32.20 -5.85
C ILE A 258 13.59 33.64 -6.28
N PRO A 259 12.68 34.63 -6.26
CA PRO A 259 13.03 36.03 -6.55
C PRO A 259 14.08 36.63 -5.60
N VAL A 260 13.98 36.37 -4.29
CA VAL A 260 14.91 36.88 -3.28
C VAL A 260 16.34 36.44 -3.59
N LEU A 261 16.53 35.13 -3.83
CA LEU A 261 17.85 34.56 -4.08
C LEU A 261 18.38 34.86 -5.49
N PHE A 262 17.49 35.05 -6.48
CA PHE A 262 17.86 35.60 -7.78
C PHE A 262 18.50 36.98 -7.62
N PHE A 263 17.83 37.89 -6.91
CA PHE A 263 18.34 39.24 -6.70
C PHE A 263 19.62 39.24 -5.87
N ALA A 264 19.71 38.42 -4.81
CA ALA A 264 20.92 38.28 -4.01
C ALA A 264 22.13 37.83 -4.86
N THR A 265 21.97 36.78 -5.68
CA THR A 265 23.01 36.25 -6.56
C THR A 265 23.51 37.31 -7.55
N PHE A 266 22.58 37.86 -8.35
CA PHE A 266 22.96 38.71 -9.47
C PHE A 266 23.37 40.12 -9.02
N TYR A 267 22.92 40.60 -7.85
CA TYR A 267 23.32 41.92 -7.32
C TYR A 267 24.84 42.07 -7.18
N TYR A 268 25.53 41.05 -6.66
CA TYR A 268 26.99 41.07 -6.56
C TYR A 268 27.68 41.01 -7.92
N GLN A 269 27.13 40.26 -8.88
CA GLN A 269 27.70 40.09 -10.22
C GLN A 269 27.51 41.32 -11.12
N TYR A 270 26.37 42.03 -10.99
CA TYR A 270 25.97 43.14 -11.88
C TYR A 270 25.67 44.44 -11.13
N LYS A 271 26.36 44.70 -10.01
CA LYS A 271 26.16 45.83 -9.07
C LYS A 271 25.96 47.22 -9.70
N LYS A 272 26.51 47.49 -10.90
CA LYS A 272 26.39 48.75 -11.67
C LYS A 272 25.07 48.91 -12.45
N HIS A 273 24.28 47.84 -12.62
CA HIS A 273 23.08 47.81 -13.48
C HIS A 273 21.76 47.72 -12.72
N PHE A 274 21.85 47.65 -11.39
CA PHE A 274 20.77 47.36 -10.48
C PHE A 274 20.28 48.62 -9.76
N ILE A 275 18.97 48.87 -9.73
CA ILE A 275 18.37 49.97 -8.98
C ILE A 275 18.28 49.56 -7.51
N LYS A 276 19.28 49.95 -6.71
CA LYS A 276 19.42 49.58 -5.29
C LYS A 276 18.12 49.64 -4.47
N PRO A 277 17.39 50.78 -4.39
CA PRO A 277 16.20 50.86 -3.51
C PRO A 277 15.13 49.82 -3.90
N VAL A 278 14.85 49.64 -5.20
CA VAL A 278 13.85 48.68 -5.69
C VAL A 278 14.19 47.25 -5.27
N ILE A 279 15.47 46.86 -5.33
CA ILE A 279 15.91 45.51 -4.96
C ILE A 279 15.82 45.29 -3.46
N PHE A 280 16.28 46.25 -2.66
CA PHE A 280 16.16 46.15 -1.20
C PHE A 280 14.69 46.03 -0.80
N THR A 281 13.79 46.83 -1.39
CA THR A 281 12.34 46.70 -1.18
C THR A 281 11.82 45.30 -1.58
N LEU A 282 12.19 44.77 -2.76
CA LEU A 282 11.74 43.43 -3.19
C LEU A 282 12.31 42.29 -2.34
N ILE A 283 13.56 42.40 -1.88
CA ILE A 283 14.17 41.43 -0.96
C ILE A 283 13.51 41.49 0.42
N THR A 284 13.22 42.69 0.95
CA THR A 284 12.52 42.85 2.22
C THR A 284 11.09 42.32 2.17
N ILE A 285 10.34 42.59 1.09
CA ILE A 285 8.98 42.05 0.90
C ILE A 285 9.01 40.52 0.79
N GLY A 286 9.90 39.96 -0.03
CA GLY A 286 10.06 38.51 -0.17
C GLY A 286 10.48 37.83 1.12
N GLY A 287 11.44 38.42 1.85
CA GLY A 287 11.88 37.95 3.17
C GLY A 287 10.77 38.00 4.22
N ALA A 288 9.93 39.04 4.21
CA ALA A 288 8.75 39.11 5.05
C ALA A 288 7.74 37.99 4.73
N PHE A 289 7.48 37.69 3.44
CA PHE A 289 6.66 36.55 3.06
C PHE A 289 7.28 35.20 3.47
N MET A 290 8.60 35.02 3.33
CA MET A 290 9.29 33.81 3.80
C MET A 290 9.10 33.61 5.32
N LEU A 291 9.22 34.68 6.11
CA LEU A 291 9.00 34.64 7.56
C LEU A 291 7.52 34.33 7.90
N ILE A 292 6.58 34.96 7.20
CA ILE A 292 5.13 34.69 7.36
C ILE A 292 4.83 33.21 7.07
N ASN A 293 5.32 32.67 5.95
CA ASN A 293 5.13 31.27 5.56
C ASN A 293 5.72 30.28 6.59
N MET A 294 6.76 30.67 7.33
CA MET A 294 7.43 29.82 8.31
C MET A 294 6.85 29.91 9.73
N VAL A 295 6.30 31.07 10.13
CA VAL A 295 5.82 31.30 11.51
C VAL A 295 4.30 31.15 11.62
N THR A 296 3.52 31.50 10.58
CA THR A 296 2.05 31.51 10.67
C THR A 296 1.40 30.13 10.43
N PRO A 297 0.15 29.91 10.87
CA PRO A 297 -0.63 28.72 10.53
C PRO A 297 -0.89 28.58 9.03
N THR A 298 -1.12 27.34 8.57
CA THR A 298 -1.30 27.01 7.14
C THR A 298 -2.45 27.78 6.48
N TYR A 299 -3.59 27.93 7.16
CA TYR A 299 -4.72 28.71 6.64
C TYR A 299 -4.37 30.20 6.40
N PHE A 300 -3.42 30.77 7.16
CA PHE A 300 -3.09 32.19 7.03
C PHE A 300 -2.26 32.45 5.77
N PHE A 301 -1.14 31.74 5.62
CA PHE A 301 -0.25 31.97 4.47
C PHE A 301 -0.83 31.44 3.15
N THR A 302 -1.63 30.36 3.18
CA THR A 302 -2.35 29.90 1.98
C THR A 302 -3.45 30.89 1.56
N GLY A 303 -4.05 31.62 2.51
CA GLY A 303 -4.98 32.72 2.22
C GLY A 303 -4.30 33.93 1.60
N ALA A 304 -3.02 34.16 1.91
CA ALA A 304 -2.22 35.25 1.34
C ALA A 304 -1.65 34.96 -0.07
N LEU A 305 -1.99 33.80 -0.69
CA LEU A 305 -1.41 33.35 -1.96
C LEU A 305 -1.46 34.41 -3.07
N SER A 306 -2.57 35.12 -3.25
CA SER A 306 -2.71 36.15 -4.29
C SER A 306 -1.72 37.31 -4.13
N PHE A 307 -1.38 37.68 -2.89
CA PHE A 307 -0.36 38.71 -2.63
C PHE A 307 1.06 38.20 -2.93
N GLN A 308 1.33 36.91 -2.66
CA GLN A 308 2.61 36.28 -2.99
C GLN A 308 2.79 36.11 -4.51
N GLN A 309 1.72 35.77 -5.24
CA GLN A 309 1.70 35.74 -6.71
C GLN A 309 1.90 37.13 -7.32
N LEU A 310 1.26 38.18 -6.76
CA LEU A 310 1.48 39.57 -7.18
C LEU A 310 2.95 39.98 -6.97
N TYR A 311 3.54 39.65 -5.82
CA TYR A 311 4.96 39.86 -5.56
C TYR A 311 5.86 39.15 -6.59
N LEU A 312 5.54 37.90 -6.95
CA LEU A 312 6.29 37.15 -7.95
C LEU A 312 6.21 37.83 -9.34
N LEU A 313 5.02 38.30 -9.73
CA LEU A 313 4.81 38.98 -11.02
C LEU A 313 5.51 40.34 -11.09
N VAL A 314 5.45 41.15 -10.02
CA VAL A 314 6.21 42.42 -9.92
C VAL A 314 7.72 42.15 -9.96
N SER A 315 8.18 41.11 -9.28
CA SER A 315 9.60 40.70 -9.31
C SER A 315 10.03 40.26 -10.71
N LEU A 316 9.21 39.48 -11.41
CA LEU A 316 9.47 39.04 -12.78
C LEU A 316 9.55 40.23 -13.76
N VAL A 317 8.63 41.19 -13.68
CA VAL A 317 8.69 42.42 -14.48
C VAL A 317 10.00 43.16 -14.24
N TYR A 318 10.45 43.27 -12.98
CA TYR A 318 11.73 43.91 -12.67
C TYR A 318 12.95 43.11 -13.19
N VAL A 319 12.92 41.77 -13.13
CA VAL A 319 13.94 40.89 -13.74
C VAL A 319 14.06 41.15 -15.24
N LEU A 320 12.93 41.20 -15.97
CA LEU A 320 12.92 41.46 -17.40
C LEU A 320 13.48 42.86 -17.74
N ILE A 321 13.12 43.89 -16.97
CA ILE A 321 13.67 45.25 -17.12
C ILE A 321 15.18 45.27 -16.85
N PHE A 322 15.64 44.59 -15.80
CA PHE A 322 17.06 44.48 -15.45
C PHE A 322 17.88 43.82 -16.56
N ILE A 323 17.43 42.68 -17.09
CA ILE A 323 18.17 41.97 -18.14
C ILE A 323 18.09 42.71 -19.47
N GLY A 324 16.96 43.34 -19.80
CA GLY A 324 16.85 44.24 -20.96
C GLY A 324 17.88 45.38 -20.92
N ARG A 325 18.18 45.94 -19.73
CA ARG A 325 19.27 46.92 -19.56
C ARG A 325 20.66 46.30 -19.73
N LEU A 326 20.90 45.07 -19.28
CA LEU A 326 22.17 44.37 -19.48
C LEU A 326 22.46 44.10 -20.96
N VAL A 327 21.48 43.58 -21.70
CA VAL A 327 21.61 43.27 -23.14
C VAL A 327 21.79 44.56 -23.95
N LYS A 328 21.03 45.63 -23.66
CA LYS A 328 21.22 46.94 -24.30
C LYS A 328 22.62 47.52 -24.09
N ARG A 329 23.30 47.17 -22.99
CA ARG A 329 24.67 47.60 -22.66
C ARG A 329 25.77 46.61 -23.09
N ARG A 330 25.42 45.54 -23.84
CA ARG A 330 26.36 44.53 -24.36
C ARG A 330 27.28 43.92 -23.28
N ALA A 331 26.75 43.65 -22.08
CA ALA A 331 27.52 42.95 -21.05
C ALA A 331 27.80 41.49 -21.48
N ASP A 332 29.01 40.99 -21.25
CA ASP A 332 29.42 39.64 -21.64
C ASP A 332 28.53 38.56 -20.97
N GLY A 333 28.06 37.59 -21.76
CA GLY A 333 27.15 36.53 -21.30
C GLY A 333 25.68 36.94 -21.10
N SER A 334 25.34 38.24 -21.16
CA SER A 334 23.98 38.73 -20.82
C SER A 334 22.85 38.18 -21.70
N ALA A 335 23.12 37.82 -22.96
CA ALA A 335 22.15 37.22 -23.86
C ALA A 335 21.70 35.82 -23.41
N PHE A 336 22.60 35.05 -22.80
CA PHE A 336 22.27 33.73 -22.25
C PHE A 336 21.45 33.86 -20.96
N LEU A 337 21.82 34.80 -20.07
CA LEU A 337 21.02 35.11 -18.88
C LEU A 337 19.59 35.54 -19.24
N LEU A 338 19.41 36.28 -20.35
CA LEU A 338 18.08 36.63 -20.87
C LEU A 338 17.29 35.39 -21.32
N ALA A 339 17.89 34.50 -22.10
CA ALA A 339 17.22 33.30 -22.58
C ALA A 339 16.79 32.38 -21.42
N GLY A 340 17.65 32.19 -20.42
CA GLY A 340 17.32 31.43 -19.22
C GLY A 340 16.20 32.07 -18.40
N ALA A 341 16.29 33.37 -18.10
CA ALA A 341 15.30 34.05 -17.28
C ALA A 341 13.93 34.21 -17.96
N LEU A 342 13.89 34.36 -19.29
CA LEU A 342 12.64 34.31 -20.07
C LEU A 342 11.96 32.95 -19.96
N SER A 343 12.72 31.85 -19.93
CA SER A 343 12.18 30.50 -19.76
C SER A 343 11.51 30.33 -18.38
N VAL A 344 12.22 30.64 -17.30
CA VAL A 344 11.67 30.63 -15.93
C VAL A 344 10.47 31.56 -15.79
N GLY A 345 10.51 32.74 -16.42
CA GLY A 345 9.40 33.68 -16.44
C GLY A 345 8.16 33.14 -17.13
N LEU A 346 8.32 32.54 -18.31
CA LEU A 346 7.21 31.97 -19.10
C LEU A 346 6.53 30.82 -18.35
N PHE A 347 7.31 29.84 -17.87
CA PHE A 347 6.76 28.70 -17.13
C PHE A 347 6.25 29.11 -15.73
N GLY A 348 6.87 30.09 -15.08
CA GLY A 348 6.35 30.65 -13.82
C GLY A 348 5.01 31.36 -13.96
N VAL A 349 4.78 32.08 -15.07
CA VAL A 349 3.47 32.70 -15.36
C VAL A 349 2.41 31.65 -15.73
N HIS A 350 2.78 30.63 -16.51
CA HIS A 350 1.93 29.47 -16.76
C HIS A 350 1.45 28.82 -15.45
N ASP A 351 2.39 28.55 -14.55
CA ASP A 351 2.12 27.89 -13.27
C ASP A 351 1.28 28.75 -12.30
N ILE A 352 1.38 30.09 -12.39
CA ILE A 352 0.45 31.01 -11.71
C ILE A 352 -0.97 30.83 -12.28
N PHE A 353 -1.15 30.78 -13.60
CA PHE A 353 -2.47 30.60 -14.21
C PHE A 353 -3.09 29.23 -13.93
N VAL A 354 -2.27 28.17 -13.80
CA VAL A 354 -2.70 26.86 -13.29
C VAL A 354 -3.13 26.96 -11.82
N SER A 355 -2.34 27.62 -10.96
CA SER A 355 -2.65 27.82 -9.53
C SER A 355 -3.91 28.65 -9.27
N LEU A 356 -4.25 29.56 -10.20
CA LEU A 356 -5.48 30.34 -10.25
C LEU A 356 -6.66 29.60 -10.88
N SER A 357 -6.48 28.34 -11.33
CA SER A 357 -7.50 27.54 -12.03
C SER A 357 -8.02 28.18 -13.34
N ILE A 358 -7.21 29.03 -13.97
CA ILE A 358 -7.49 29.66 -15.27
C ILE A 358 -7.06 28.73 -16.41
N LEU A 359 -5.86 28.16 -16.28
CA LEU A 359 -5.34 27.14 -17.19
C LEU A 359 -5.42 25.76 -16.57
N ASN A 360 -5.54 24.75 -17.42
CA ASN A 360 -5.59 23.35 -17.05
C ASN A 360 -4.31 22.70 -17.54
N GLY A 361 -3.56 22.11 -16.63
CA GLY A 361 -2.23 21.57 -16.90
C GLY A 361 -1.48 21.30 -15.60
N GLU A 362 -0.28 20.74 -15.75
CA GLU A 362 0.64 20.46 -14.65
C GLU A 362 1.59 21.64 -14.43
N PHE A 363 2.35 21.61 -13.34
CA PHE A 363 3.38 22.63 -13.08
C PHE A 363 4.60 22.39 -13.97
N LEU A 364 4.95 23.36 -14.82
CA LEU A 364 6.00 23.25 -15.83
C LEU A 364 7.30 23.96 -15.45
N LEU A 365 7.40 24.53 -14.24
CA LEU A 365 8.59 25.24 -13.77
C LEU A 365 9.90 24.42 -13.88
N SER A 366 9.85 23.08 -13.77
CA SER A 366 10.99 22.17 -13.96
C SER A 366 11.67 22.35 -15.33
N PHE A 367 10.90 22.57 -16.42
CA PHE A 367 11.44 22.91 -17.75
C PHE A 367 12.11 24.29 -17.77
N GLY A 368 11.47 25.28 -17.14
CA GLY A 368 12.02 26.63 -17.02
C GLY A 368 13.38 26.64 -16.35
N PHE A 369 13.50 25.90 -15.25
CA PHE A 369 14.72 25.76 -14.46
C PHE A 369 15.84 25.04 -15.23
N LEU A 370 15.56 23.91 -15.88
CA LEU A 370 16.55 23.20 -16.71
C LEU A 370 17.12 24.09 -17.82
N ILE A 371 16.26 24.80 -18.54
CA ILE A 371 16.66 25.75 -19.59
C ILE A 371 17.47 26.90 -19.00
N PHE A 372 17.07 27.43 -17.83
CA PHE A 372 17.82 28.47 -17.12
C PHE A 372 19.23 28.01 -16.75
N ILE A 373 19.37 26.84 -16.13
CA ILE A 373 20.66 26.29 -15.72
C ILE A 373 21.59 26.08 -16.91
N LEU A 374 21.09 25.46 -17.99
CA LEU A 374 21.85 25.26 -19.22
C LEU A 374 22.29 26.58 -19.84
N SER A 375 21.38 27.56 -19.93
CA SER A 375 21.71 28.88 -20.49
C SER A 375 22.73 29.62 -19.62
N ASN A 376 22.56 29.62 -18.30
CA ASN A 376 23.49 30.28 -17.38
C ASN A 376 24.88 29.63 -17.40
N SER A 377 24.96 28.30 -17.50
CA SER A 377 26.22 27.55 -17.67
C SER A 377 26.95 27.93 -18.97
N LEU A 378 26.22 28.00 -20.09
CA LEU A 378 26.76 28.47 -21.37
C LEU A 378 27.20 29.94 -21.32
N GLY A 379 26.45 30.80 -20.63
CA GLY A 379 26.80 32.20 -20.42
C GLY A 379 28.07 32.40 -19.58
N GLU A 380 28.27 31.55 -18.57
CA GLU A 380 29.49 31.51 -17.75
C GLU A 380 30.70 31.05 -18.58
N SER A 381 30.56 29.96 -19.33
CA SER A 381 31.59 29.44 -20.25
C SER A 381 31.98 30.48 -21.31
N TYR A 382 30.99 31.16 -21.91
CA TYR A 382 31.23 32.24 -22.87
C TYR A 382 31.98 33.43 -22.24
N ARG A 383 31.68 33.78 -20.99
CA ARG A 383 32.38 34.87 -20.29
C ARG A 383 33.83 34.50 -19.98
N GLN A 384 34.08 33.27 -19.52
CA GLN A 384 35.44 32.76 -19.29
C GLN A 384 36.26 32.71 -20.59
N PHE A 385 35.64 32.35 -21.72
CA PHE A 385 36.26 32.42 -23.04
C PHE A 385 36.63 33.86 -23.43
N GLN A 386 35.75 34.84 -23.20
CA GLN A 386 36.05 36.26 -23.46
C GLN A 386 37.09 36.85 -22.51
N GLU A 387 37.08 36.47 -21.22
CA GLU A 387 38.09 36.88 -20.24
C GLU A 387 39.47 36.32 -20.60
N LYS A 388 39.55 35.03 -20.99
CA LYS A 388 40.78 34.42 -21.49
C LYS A 388 41.28 35.08 -22.77
N LYS A 389 40.39 35.33 -23.73
CA LYS A 389 40.73 36.03 -24.98
C LYS A 389 41.24 37.46 -24.72
N ARG A 390 40.64 38.20 -23.78
CA ARG A 390 41.13 39.52 -23.37
C ARG A 390 42.46 39.45 -22.62
N ALA A 391 42.73 38.41 -21.85
CA ALA A 391 44.04 38.19 -21.25
C ALA A 391 45.12 37.92 -22.30
N GLU A 392 44.79 37.14 -23.34
CA GLU A 392 45.64 36.90 -24.51
C GLU A 392 45.84 38.19 -25.34
N ASP A 393 44.80 38.99 -25.57
CA ASP A 393 44.89 40.29 -26.26
C ASP A 393 45.72 41.33 -25.46
N ILE A 394 45.60 41.36 -24.12
CA ILE A 394 46.41 42.24 -23.24
C ILE A 394 47.87 41.81 -23.20
N ALA A 395 48.13 40.50 -23.14
CA ALA A 395 49.49 39.95 -23.30
C ALA A 395 50.10 40.30 -24.67
N THR A 396 49.26 40.53 -25.69
CA THR A 396 49.68 40.96 -27.02
C THR A 396 49.90 42.48 -27.11
N GLN A 397 49.11 43.30 -26.39
CA GLN A 397 49.27 44.77 -26.37
C GLN A 397 50.50 45.27 -25.59
N LEU A 398 50.93 44.56 -24.53
CA LEU A 398 52.15 44.89 -23.78
C LEU A 398 53.44 44.85 -24.61
N LYS A 399 53.37 44.36 -25.86
CA LYS A 399 54.50 44.23 -26.79
C LYS A 399 54.64 45.41 -27.77
N ILE A 400 53.83 46.48 -27.64
CA ILE A 400 53.78 47.61 -28.58
C ILE A 400 54.01 48.96 -27.86
N SER A 401 55.24 49.18 -27.35
CA SER A 401 55.70 50.52 -26.91
C SER A 401 57.23 50.61 -26.76
N SER A 402 57.99 50.50 -27.86
CA SER A 402 59.28 51.21 -28.12
C SER A 402 59.97 50.69 -29.39
N LYS A 403 60.18 51.59 -30.36
CA LYS A 403 60.99 51.47 -31.59
C LYS A 403 61.51 52.91 -31.86
N GLN A 404 62.69 53.22 -32.39
CA GLN A 404 63.77 52.49 -33.09
C GLN A 404 65.06 53.36 -32.87
N ASN A 405 66.32 52.97 -33.11
CA ASN A 405 66.91 51.80 -33.78
C ASN A 405 67.67 50.92 -32.74
N GLU A 406 68.82 50.27 -32.93
CA GLU A 406 69.74 50.00 -34.05
C GLU A 406 69.71 48.50 -34.39
N THR A 407 69.85 48.14 -35.66
CA THR A 407 69.45 46.80 -36.16
C THR A 407 70.54 46.19 -37.04
N GLN A 408 71.25 45.18 -36.52
CA GLN A 408 71.77 44.01 -37.27
C GLN A 408 72.47 42.99 -36.35
N LEU A 409 73.40 43.42 -35.48
CA LEU A 409 74.05 42.53 -34.48
C LEU A 409 73.08 41.90 -33.45
N ARG A 410 71.83 42.34 -33.42
CA ARG A 410 70.79 41.87 -32.50
C ARG A 410 70.13 40.57 -32.98
N GLU A 411 70.04 40.32 -34.29
CA GLU A 411 69.22 39.23 -34.84
C GLU A 411 69.79 37.83 -34.53
N ILE A 412 71.12 37.67 -34.58
CA ILE A 412 71.80 36.41 -34.21
C ILE A 412 71.61 36.13 -32.71
N ARG A 413 71.66 37.15 -31.86
CA ARG A 413 71.45 37.04 -30.41
C ARG A 413 69.99 36.72 -30.05
N ASP A 414 69.04 37.31 -30.78
CA ASP A 414 67.60 37.01 -30.66
C ASP A 414 67.29 35.57 -31.10
N ALA A 415 67.97 35.04 -32.14
CA ALA A 415 67.82 33.66 -32.57
C ALA A 415 68.29 32.65 -31.51
N ILE A 416 69.43 32.90 -30.87
CA ILE A 416 69.95 32.08 -29.76
C ILE A 416 69.00 32.09 -28.56
N LEU A 417 68.48 33.27 -28.17
CA LEU A 417 67.51 33.39 -27.08
C LEU A 417 66.17 32.67 -27.41
N ARG A 418 65.69 32.77 -28.64
CA ARG A 418 64.48 32.02 -29.09
C ARG A 418 64.69 30.51 -29.10
N LEU A 419 65.91 30.03 -29.38
CA LEU A 419 66.25 28.61 -29.27
C LEU A 419 66.29 28.15 -27.81
N GLN A 420 66.80 28.98 -26.88
CA GLN A 420 66.72 28.70 -25.43
C GLN A 420 65.28 28.72 -24.89
N ASP A 421 64.44 29.67 -25.32
CA ASP A 421 63.01 29.68 -24.97
C ASP A 421 62.29 28.45 -25.58
N GLY A 422 62.64 28.08 -26.82
CA GLY A 422 62.17 26.87 -27.49
C GLY A 422 62.54 25.60 -26.72
N LYS A 423 63.77 25.52 -26.19
CA LYS A 423 64.25 24.41 -25.34
C LYS A 423 63.40 24.29 -24.09
N LYS A 424 63.18 25.41 -23.39
CA LYS A 424 62.35 25.44 -22.18
C LYS A 424 60.90 25.06 -22.46
N LEU A 425 60.34 25.50 -23.59
CA LEU A 425 58.99 25.11 -24.03
C LEU A 425 58.91 23.61 -24.38
N LEU A 426 59.89 23.06 -25.09
CA LEU A 426 59.91 21.64 -25.44
C LEU A 426 60.14 20.75 -24.21
N GLN A 427 60.99 21.17 -23.26
CA GLN A 427 61.18 20.49 -21.98
C GLN A 427 59.85 20.43 -21.19
N ASN A 428 59.16 21.56 -21.05
CA ASN A 428 57.86 21.62 -20.38
C ASN A 428 56.80 20.78 -21.11
N ALA A 429 56.81 20.77 -22.45
CA ALA A 429 55.90 19.95 -23.27
C ALA A 429 56.20 18.46 -23.12
N LYS A 430 57.47 18.06 -23.08
CA LYS A 430 57.92 16.70 -22.79
C LYS A 430 57.43 16.25 -21.42
N ASP A 431 57.71 17.01 -20.37
CA ASP A 431 57.33 16.65 -19.00
C ASP A 431 55.81 16.54 -18.87
N SER A 432 55.07 17.45 -19.51
CA SER A 432 53.59 17.38 -19.60
C SER A 432 53.08 16.16 -20.37
N LEU A 433 53.75 15.75 -21.45
CA LEU A 433 53.38 14.58 -22.26
C LEU A 433 53.76 13.25 -21.58
N PHE A 434 54.88 13.19 -20.85
CA PHE A 434 55.23 12.04 -20.01
C PHE A 434 54.22 11.87 -18.86
N LEU A 435 53.87 12.97 -18.16
CA LEU A 435 52.81 12.95 -17.15
C LEU A 435 51.45 12.53 -17.75
N ALA A 436 51.11 13.00 -18.95
CA ALA A 436 49.88 12.58 -19.64
C ALA A 436 49.91 11.09 -20.01
N ALA A 437 51.02 10.58 -20.56
CA ALA A 437 51.19 9.17 -20.89
C ALA A 437 51.09 8.28 -19.64
N GLN A 438 51.75 8.66 -18.55
CA GLN A 438 51.69 7.95 -17.27
C GLN A 438 50.27 7.93 -16.69
N ASN A 439 49.58 9.08 -16.65
CA ASN A 439 48.18 9.15 -16.22
C ASN A 439 47.25 8.27 -17.08
N ILE A 440 47.52 8.13 -18.39
CA ILE A 440 46.77 7.22 -19.26
C ILE A 440 47.07 5.76 -18.91
N THR A 441 48.33 5.39 -18.69
CA THR A 441 48.71 4.03 -18.25
C THR A 441 48.10 3.66 -16.90
N ASP A 442 48.10 4.57 -15.93
CA ASP A 442 47.47 4.38 -14.62
C ASP A 442 45.94 4.20 -14.77
N CYS A 443 45.30 5.00 -15.63
CA CYS A 443 43.88 4.86 -15.96
C CYS A 443 43.56 3.52 -16.64
N LEU A 444 44.35 3.11 -17.65
CA LEU A 444 44.19 1.82 -18.33
C LEU A 444 44.37 0.64 -17.36
N THR A 445 45.29 0.75 -16.40
CA THR A 445 45.50 -0.24 -15.35
C THR A 445 44.29 -0.33 -14.42
N GLN A 446 43.75 0.81 -13.98
CA GLN A 446 42.53 0.85 -13.15
C GLN A 446 41.31 0.26 -13.89
N VAL A 447 41.13 0.60 -15.18
CA VAL A 447 40.03 0.04 -16.00
C VAL A 447 40.20 -1.47 -16.17
N ARG A 448 41.43 -1.96 -16.37
CA ARG A 448 41.72 -3.40 -16.44
C ARG A 448 41.34 -4.12 -15.14
N THR A 449 41.76 -3.61 -13.98
CA THR A 449 41.38 -4.20 -12.68
C THR A 449 39.86 -4.20 -12.47
N GLN A 450 39.14 -3.18 -12.97
CA GLN A 450 37.67 -3.18 -12.92
C GLN A 450 37.03 -4.17 -13.89
N MET A 451 37.64 -4.45 -15.05
CA MET A 451 37.19 -5.52 -15.96
C MET A 451 37.40 -6.91 -15.33
N ASP A 452 38.56 -7.15 -14.70
CA ASP A 452 38.85 -8.43 -14.02
C ASP A 452 37.85 -8.69 -12.86
N LEU A 453 37.48 -7.63 -12.11
CA LEU A 453 36.43 -7.71 -11.09
C LEU A 453 35.03 -7.91 -11.70
N GLN A 454 34.76 -7.33 -12.86
CA GLN A 454 33.49 -7.47 -13.57
C GLN A 454 33.29 -8.88 -14.14
N ASP A 455 34.35 -9.52 -14.64
CA ASP A 455 34.31 -10.92 -15.09
C ASP A 455 33.96 -11.87 -13.92
N THR A 456 34.59 -11.67 -12.74
CA THR A 456 34.25 -12.41 -11.52
C THR A 456 32.78 -12.22 -11.13
N PHE A 457 32.28 -10.98 -11.16
CA PHE A 457 30.88 -10.68 -10.83
C PHE A 457 29.88 -11.33 -11.82
N ILE A 458 30.23 -11.43 -13.10
CA ILE A 458 29.41 -12.13 -14.11
C ILE A 458 29.37 -13.63 -13.82
N GLU A 459 30.48 -14.25 -13.39
CA GLU A 459 30.54 -15.66 -13.04
C GLU A 459 29.72 -15.99 -11.78
N ASP A 460 29.86 -15.20 -10.70
CA ASP A 460 29.05 -15.30 -9.48
C ASP A 460 27.54 -15.12 -9.76
N SER A 461 27.21 -14.15 -10.61
CA SER A 461 25.82 -13.88 -11.00
C SER A 461 25.23 -15.03 -11.84
N LYS A 462 26.03 -15.66 -12.70
CA LYS A 462 25.62 -16.84 -13.47
C LYS A 462 25.38 -18.05 -12.56
N SER A 463 26.23 -18.28 -11.56
CA SER A 463 26.04 -19.31 -10.53
C SER A 463 24.74 -19.08 -9.75
N SER A 464 24.48 -17.83 -9.35
CA SER A 464 23.23 -17.41 -8.70
C SER A 464 22.01 -17.62 -9.60
N SER A 465 22.15 -17.41 -10.92
CA SER A 465 21.11 -17.67 -11.91
C SER A 465 20.77 -19.17 -11.97
N ASP A 466 21.76 -20.06 -11.99
CA ASP A 466 21.54 -21.51 -12.03
C ASP A 466 20.85 -22.02 -10.75
N LEU A 467 21.26 -21.52 -9.57
CA LEU A 467 20.61 -21.84 -8.30
C LEU A 467 19.12 -21.46 -8.29
N MET A 468 18.79 -20.25 -8.78
CA MET A 468 17.41 -19.79 -8.89
C MET A 468 16.61 -20.61 -9.92
N SER A 469 17.22 -21.03 -11.04
CA SER A 469 16.59 -21.93 -12.02
C SER A 469 16.19 -23.27 -11.38
N ARG A 470 17.10 -23.89 -10.61
CA ARG A 470 16.82 -25.13 -9.86
C ARG A 470 15.73 -24.94 -8.80
N PHE A 471 15.71 -23.78 -8.13
CA PHE A 471 14.65 -23.44 -7.17
C PHE A 471 13.27 -23.35 -7.85
N LEU A 472 13.16 -22.71 -9.02
CA LEU A 472 11.89 -22.61 -9.76
C LEU A 472 11.35 -23.97 -10.22
N VAL A 473 12.24 -24.89 -10.65
CA VAL A 473 11.86 -26.27 -10.96
C VAL A 473 11.33 -26.98 -9.71
N SER A 474 12.06 -26.92 -8.60
CA SER A 474 11.61 -27.54 -7.33
C SER A 474 10.33 -26.91 -6.78
N LEU A 475 10.08 -25.62 -7.04
CA LEU A 475 8.84 -24.94 -6.70
C LEU A 475 7.67 -25.46 -7.56
N GLY A 476 7.89 -25.64 -8.86
CA GLY A 476 6.90 -26.24 -9.78
C GLY A 476 6.47 -27.64 -9.35
N ASP A 477 7.43 -28.52 -9.04
CA ASP A 477 7.17 -29.87 -8.53
C ASP A 477 6.42 -29.84 -7.18
N GLY A 478 6.80 -28.90 -6.30
CA GLY A 478 6.13 -28.68 -5.01
C GLY A 478 4.67 -28.25 -5.15
N LEU A 479 4.37 -27.32 -6.06
CA LEU A 479 3.01 -26.84 -6.34
C LEU A 479 2.12 -27.94 -6.91
N GLU A 480 2.64 -28.77 -7.82
CA GLU A 480 1.90 -29.90 -8.39
C GLU A 480 1.56 -30.95 -7.32
N SER A 481 2.55 -31.32 -6.48
CA SER A 481 2.35 -32.22 -5.33
C SER A 481 1.29 -31.67 -4.36
N GLN A 482 1.39 -30.38 -4.01
CA GLN A 482 0.47 -29.75 -3.05
C GLN A 482 -0.95 -29.60 -3.63
N SER A 483 -1.10 -29.39 -4.95
CA SER A 483 -2.39 -29.42 -5.65
C SER A 483 -3.08 -30.79 -5.55
N GLN A 484 -2.32 -31.88 -5.73
CA GLN A 484 -2.83 -33.25 -5.57
C GLN A 484 -3.22 -33.57 -4.11
N ILE A 485 -2.45 -33.07 -3.13
CA ILE A 485 -2.79 -33.18 -1.71
C ILE A 485 -4.10 -32.44 -1.39
N SER A 486 -4.31 -31.25 -1.95
CA SER A 486 -5.55 -30.49 -1.77
C SER A 486 -6.76 -31.22 -2.37
N LEU A 487 -6.65 -31.77 -3.58
CA LEU A 487 -7.68 -32.62 -4.19
C LEU A 487 -8.02 -33.83 -3.32
N LYS A 488 -7.01 -34.54 -2.81
CA LYS A 488 -7.22 -35.69 -1.91
C LYS A 488 -7.91 -35.28 -0.61
N SER A 489 -7.59 -34.10 -0.08
CA SER A 489 -8.21 -33.55 1.12
C SER A 489 -9.68 -33.16 0.91
N ILE A 490 -10.04 -32.62 -0.26
CA ILE A 490 -11.45 -32.37 -0.65
C ILE A 490 -12.24 -33.69 -0.66
N ASN A 491 -11.73 -34.74 -1.32
CA ASN A 491 -12.39 -36.05 -1.34
C ASN A 491 -12.61 -36.64 0.08
N ASN A 492 -11.63 -36.48 0.98
CA ASN A 492 -11.77 -36.91 2.38
C ASN A 492 -12.85 -36.11 3.14
N ILE A 493 -13.06 -34.84 2.79
CA ILE A 493 -14.12 -33.99 3.38
C ILE A 493 -15.50 -34.37 2.84
N ASP A 494 -15.61 -34.71 1.56
CA ASP A 494 -16.85 -35.25 0.99
C ASP A 494 -17.22 -36.59 1.64
N GLU A 495 -16.25 -37.48 1.86
CA GLU A 495 -16.48 -38.72 2.61
C GLU A 495 -16.89 -38.45 4.07
N LEU A 496 -16.28 -37.46 4.74
CA LEU A 496 -16.69 -37.01 6.07
C LEU A 496 -18.11 -36.43 6.07
N ALA A 497 -18.51 -35.70 5.02
CA ALA A 497 -19.87 -35.17 4.87
C ALA A 497 -20.90 -36.29 4.69
N VAL A 498 -20.58 -37.33 3.91
CA VAL A 498 -21.43 -38.53 3.78
C VAL A 498 -21.54 -39.28 5.10
N ASN A 499 -20.43 -39.50 5.81
CA ASN A 499 -20.42 -40.24 7.07
C ASN A 499 -21.11 -39.47 8.21
N THR A 500 -20.97 -38.14 8.27
CA THR A 500 -21.75 -37.30 9.20
C THR A 500 -23.24 -37.32 8.88
N GLY A 501 -23.63 -37.36 7.60
CA GLY A 501 -25.02 -37.55 7.19
C GLY A 501 -25.63 -38.85 7.69
N LYS A 502 -24.92 -39.98 7.53
CA LYS A 502 -25.36 -41.29 8.05
C LYS A 502 -25.52 -41.31 9.57
N LEU A 503 -24.59 -40.69 10.30
CA LEU A 503 -24.70 -40.59 11.76
C LEU A 503 -25.97 -39.84 12.20
N VAL A 504 -26.39 -38.79 11.49
CA VAL A 504 -27.67 -38.11 11.80
C VAL A 504 -28.86 -39.05 11.65
N GLU A 505 -28.88 -39.90 10.62
CA GLU A 505 -29.93 -40.89 10.38
C GLU A 505 -29.94 -41.98 11.48
N GLU A 506 -28.78 -42.52 11.84
CA GLU A 506 -28.65 -43.49 12.93
C GLU A 506 -29.09 -42.91 14.29
N PHE A 507 -28.76 -41.65 14.58
CA PHE A 507 -29.18 -41.00 15.84
C PHE A 507 -30.67 -40.67 15.87
N ALA A 508 -31.32 -40.39 14.73
CA ALA A 508 -32.77 -40.23 14.67
C ALA A 508 -33.51 -41.56 14.98
N VAL A 509 -33.00 -42.69 14.48
CA VAL A 509 -33.52 -44.03 14.82
C VAL A 509 -33.31 -44.36 16.30
N ALA A 510 -32.16 -43.96 16.86
CA ALA A 510 -31.90 -44.11 18.30
C ALA A 510 -32.89 -43.27 19.13
N GLU A 511 -33.10 -42.00 18.79
CA GLU A 511 -34.05 -41.10 19.47
C GLU A 511 -35.48 -41.66 19.48
N GLN A 512 -35.96 -42.16 18.33
CA GLN A 512 -37.25 -42.85 18.23
C GLN A 512 -37.31 -44.10 19.13
N SER A 513 -36.24 -44.88 19.20
CA SER A 513 -36.17 -46.09 20.04
C SER A 513 -36.27 -45.74 21.53
N PHE A 514 -35.61 -44.68 21.97
CA PHE A 514 -35.68 -44.22 23.37
C PHE A 514 -37.04 -43.61 23.74
N ALA A 515 -37.73 -42.96 22.80
CA ALA A 515 -39.12 -42.53 23.01
C ALA A 515 -40.06 -43.73 23.27
N GLY A 516 -39.92 -44.83 22.51
CA GLY A 516 -40.68 -46.06 22.73
C GLY A 516 -40.36 -46.76 24.06
N ILE A 517 -39.12 -46.64 24.56
CA ILE A 517 -38.75 -47.12 25.91
C ILE A 517 -39.46 -46.30 26.99
N LEU A 518 -39.51 -44.96 26.87
CA LEU A 518 -40.24 -44.10 27.82
C LEU A 518 -41.74 -44.43 27.87
N GLU A 519 -42.38 -44.59 26.71
CA GLU A 519 -43.80 -44.98 26.62
C GLU A 519 -44.05 -46.35 27.29
N SER A 520 -43.20 -47.34 27.00
CA SER A 520 -43.28 -48.68 27.62
C SER A 520 -43.03 -48.64 29.13
N ASN A 521 -42.17 -47.73 29.61
CA ASN A 521 -41.83 -47.57 31.02
C ASN A 521 -42.99 -46.96 31.83
N GLU A 522 -43.67 -45.94 31.30
CA GLU A 522 -44.86 -45.37 31.95
C GLU A 522 -46.04 -46.37 31.92
N LEU A 523 -46.26 -47.09 30.82
CA LEU A 523 -47.27 -48.18 30.77
C LEU A 523 -46.97 -49.30 31.78
N GLY A 524 -45.70 -49.65 31.98
CA GLY A 524 -45.25 -50.60 32.99
C GLY A 524 -45.53 -50.12 34.42
N LYS A 525 -45.30 -48.82 34.67
CA LYS A 525 -45.57 -48.16 35.95
C LYS A 525 -47.08 -48.08 36.26
N ASP A 526 -47.90 -47.71 35.28
CA ASP A 526 -49.37 -47.72 35.44
C ASP A 526 -49.89 -49.13 35.73
N SER A 527 -49.33 -50.15 35.06
CA SER A 527 -49.66 -51.56 35.33
C SER A 527 -49.27 -51.96 36.75
N LEU A 528 -48.14 -51.46 37.27
CA LEU A 528 -47.68 -51.71 38.64
C LEU A 528 -48.58 -51.05 39.70
N ILE A 529 -49.05 -49.83 39.44
CA ILE A 529 -50.03 -49.13 40.31
C ILE A 529 -51.32 -49.96 40.42
N ASN A 530 -51.85 -50.42 39.29
CA ASN A 530 -53.04 -51.27 39.26
C ASN A 530 -52.82 -52.62 39.99
N MET A 531 -51.63 -53.21 39.85
CA MET A 531 -51.27 -54.45 40.55
C MET A 531 -51.19 -54.22 42.07
N SER A 532 -50.55 -53.14 42.53
CA SER A 532 -50.46 -52.77 43.94
C SER A 532 -51.84 -52.59 44.57
N GLN A 533 -52.76 -51.91 43.87
CA GLN A 533 -54.13 -51.73 44.32
C GLN A 533 -54.90 -53.06 44.39
N THR A 534 -54.69 -53.96 43.43
CA THR A 534 -55.26 -55.33 43.47
C THR A 534 -54.72 -56.16 44.64
N ILE A 535 -53.42 -56.04 44.94
CA ILE A 535 -52.79 -56.73 46.08
C ILE A 535 -53.34 -56.19 47.41
N ALA A 536 -53.55 -54.88 47.53
CA ALA A 536 -54.19 -54.29 48.71
C ALA A 536 -55.62 -54.84 48.94
N ASP A 537 -56.42 -54.97 47.88
CA ASP A 537 -57.75 -55.57 47.94
C ASP A 537 -57.71 -57.05 48.34
N ILE A 538 -56.73 -57.82 47.85
CA ILE A 538 -56.53 -59.22 48.26
C ILE A 538 -56.11 -59.29 49.73
N SER A 539 -55.20 -58.43 50.18
CA SER A 539 -54.76 -58.33 51.58
C SER A 539 -55.93 -58.10 52.53
N ASN A 540 -56.78 -57.12 52.23
CA ASN A 540 -57.98 -56.81 53.01
C ASN A 540 -58.97 -57.99 53.06
N LYS A 541 -59.17 -58.70 51.95
CA LYS A 541 -60.05 -59.89 51.88
C LYS A 541 -59.47 -61.09 52.62
N SER A 542 -58.15 -61.31 52.53
CA SER A 542 -57.46 -62.38 53.25
C SER A 542 -57.46 -62.15 54.78
N ALA A 543 -57.34 -60.90 55.23
CA ALA A 543 -57.51 -60.55 56.65
C ALA A 543 -58.93 -60.89 57.14
N ALA A 544 -59.97 -60.46 56.42
CA ALA A 544 -61.36 -60.78 56.77
C ALA A 544 -61.66 -62.29 56.76
N LEU A 545 -61.00 -63.06 55.88
CA LEU A 545 -61.08 -64.53 55.89
C LEU A 545 -60.36 -65.15 57.10
N ALA A 546 -59.23 -64.58 57.55
CA ALA A 546 -58.54 -65.02 58.76
C ALA A 546 -59.41 -64.79 60.01
N ASP A 547 -60.01 -63.60 60.14
CA ASP A 547 -60.96 -63.29 61.22
C ASP A 547 -62.15 -64.25 61.21
N THR A 548 -62.71 -64.52 60.03
CA THR A 548 -63.84 -65.47 59.86
C THR A 548 -63.43 -66.90 60.23
N ASN A 549 -62.22 -67.32 59.87
CA ASN A 549 -61.71 -68.65 60.19
C ASN A 549 -61.43 -68.82 61.69
N GLU A 550 -60.99 -67.77 62.38
CA GLU A 550 -60.88 -67.77 63.84
C GLU A 550 -62.24 -67.98 64.50
N VAL A 551 -63.28 -67.24 64.05
CA VAL A 551 -64.66 -67.42 64.53
C VAL A 551 -65.18 -68.85 64.27
N ILE A 552 -64.87 -69.45 63.11
CA ILE A 552 -65.23 -70.86 62.83
C ILE A 552 -64.52 -71.82 63.80
N SER A 553 -63.23 -71.60 64.07
CA SER A 553 -62.47 -72.42 65.02
C SER A 553 -63.06 -72.33 66.44
N GLN A 554 -63.39 -71.12 66.89
CA GLN A 554 -64.04 -70.89 68.20
C GLN A 554 -65.43 -71.54 68.28
N LEU A 555 -66.25 -71.42 67.23
CA LEU A 555 -67.57 -72.08 67.16
C LEU A 555 -67.46 -73.61 67.14
N ALA A 556 -66.48 -74.16 66.43
CA ALA A 556 -66.22 -75.59 66.40
C ALA A 556 -65.78 -76.12 67.77
N GLU A 557 -64.90 -75.41 68.48
CA GLU A 557 -64.48 -75.76 69.84
C GLU A 557 -65.64 -75.70 70.84
N GLN A 558 -66.46 -74.64 70.80
CA GLN A 558 -67.68 -74.54 71.60
C GLN A 558 -68.69 -75.66 71.28
N THR A 559 -68.85 -76.01 70.00
CA THR A 559 -69.75 -77.09 69.56
C THR A 559 -69.24 -78.45 70.04
N ASN A 560 -67.93 -78.70 70.02
CA ASN A 560 -67.31 -79.90 70.55
C ASN A 560 -67.55 -80.04 72.06
N LEU A 561 -67.40 -78.96 72.84
CA LEU A 561 -67.69 -78.94 74.28
C LEU A 561 -69.18 -79.17 74.57
N LEU A 562 -70.09 -78.53 73.82
CA LEU A 562 -71.54 -78.73 73.93
C LEU A 562 -71.94 -80.17 73.60
N ALA A 563 -71.39 -80.73 72.53
CA ALA A 563 -71.64 -82.10 72.10
C ALA A 563 -71.07 -83.13 73.08
N MET A 564 -69.90 -82.87 73.68
CA MET A 564 -69.34 -83.70 74.75
C MET A 564 -70.25 -83.71 75.98
N ASN A 565 -70.74 -82.54 76.42
CA ASN A 565 -71.70 -82.45 77.53
C ASN A 565 -73.02 -83.19 77.21
N ALA A 566 -73.53 -83.05 75.98
CA ALA A 566 -74.73 -83.77 75.54
C ALA A 566 -74.52 -85.30 75.46
N ALA A 567 -73.34 -85.76 75.06
CA ALA A 567 -73.00 -87.18 75.03
C ALA A 567 -72.89 -87.78 76.45
N ILE A 568 -72.32 -87.03 77.40
CA ILE A 568 -72.28 -87.39 78.83
C ILE A 568 -73.70 -87.51 79.39
N GLU A 569 -74.57 -86.53 79.14
CA GLU A 569 -75.95 -86.53 79.64
C GLU A 569 -76.79 -87.66 79.01
N ALA A 570 -76.60 -87.92 77.71
CA ALA A 570 -77.26 -89.02 77.02
C ALA A 570 -76.78 -90.41 77.49
N ALA A 571 -75.51 -90.54 77.90
CA ALA A 571 -75.03 -91.75 78.57
C ALA A 571 -75.64 -91.92 79.98
N HIS A 572 -75.86 -90.81 80.70
CA HIS A 572 -76.53 -90.80 82.02
C HIS A 572 -77.99 -91.28 81.94
N ALA A 573 -78.68 -91.02 80.82
CA ALA A 573 -80.08 -91.43 80.58
C ALA A 573 -80.28 -92.92 80.21
N GLY A 574 -79.20 -93.72 80.10
CA GLY A 574 -79.28 -95.18 79.91
C GLY A 574 -79.98 -95.62 78.61
N GLU A 575 -80.87 -96.63 78.71
CA GLU A 575 -81.61 -97.19 77.55
C GLU A 575 -82.38 -96.11 76.76
N TYR A 576 -82.95 -95.11 77.44
CA TYR A 576 -83.72 -94.03 76.80
C TYR A 576 -82.83 -92.97 76.11
N GLY A 577 -81.55 -92.89 76.48
CA GLY A 577 -80.60 -91.91 75.96
C GLY A 577 -79.86 -92.34 74.67
N LYS A 578 -79.90 -93.63 74.30
CA LYS A 578 -79.10 -94.20 73.19
C LYS A 578 -79.18 -93.42 71.88
N GLY A 579 -80.38 -92.96 71.48
CA GLY A 579 -80.55 -92.18 70.25
C GLY A 579 -79.86 -90.81 70.32
N PHE A 580 -79.96 -90.11 71.45
CA PHE A 580 -79.29 -88.83 71.67
C PHE A 580 -77.78 -88.98 71.79
N ALA A 581 -77.28 -90.07 72.38
CA ALA A 581 -75.84 -90.33 72.50
C ALA A 581 -75.17 -90.48 71.13
N VAL A 582 -75.82 -91.18 70.19
CA VAL A 582 -75.33 -91.32 68.81
C VAL A 582 -75.28 -89.97 68.09
N VAL A 583 -76.33 -89.15 68.23
CA VAL A 583 -76.37 -87.80 67.62
C VAL A 583 -75.31 -86.89 68.25
N ALA A 584 -75.14 -86.92 69.57
CA ALA A 584 -74.16 -86.09 70.27
C ALA A 584 -72.72 -86.47 69.88
N GLU A 585 -72.38 -87.75 69.78
CA GLU A 585 -71.05 -88.19 69.34
C GLU A 585 -70.79 -87.85 67.86
N GLU A 586 -71.81 -87.92 66.99
CA GLU A 586 -71.70 -87.48 65.60
C GLU A 586 -71.46 -85.97 65.49
N VAL A 587 -72.19 -85.15 66.25
CA VAL A 587 -71.96 -83.69 66.33
C VAL A 587 -70.57 -83.39 66.90
N ARG A 588 -70.12 -84.14 67.91
CA ARG A 588 -68.78 -84.00 68.49
C ARG A 588 -67.70 -84.31 67.45
N ARG A 589 -67.87 -85.37 66.66
CA ARG A 589 -66.96 -85.72 65.55
C ARG A 589 -66.93 -84.62 64.49
N LEU A 590 -68.08 -84.12 64.05
CA LEU A 590 -68.17 -83.01 63.09
C LEU A 590 -67.52 -81.72 63.61
N ALA A 591 -67.64 -81.44 64.91
CA ALA A 591 -67.03 -80.29 65.56
C ALA A 591 -65.49 -80.40 65.61
N VAL A 592 -64.95 -81.56 66.01
CA VAL A 592 -63.50 -81.83 65.97
C VAL A 592 -62.94 -81.71 64.55
N MET A 593 -63.62 -82.29 63.55
CA MET A 593 -63.25 -82.15 62.14
C MET A 593 -63.31 -80.69 61.67
N SER A 594 -64.25 -79.89 62.18
CA SER A 594 -64.36 -78.47 61.84
C SER A 594 -63.21 -77.65 62.44
N THR A 595 -62.77 -77.95 63.66
CA THR A 595 -61.56 -77.33 64.25
C THR A 595 -60.29 -77.71 63.49
N GLU A 596 -60.14 -78.99 63.10
CA GLU A 596 -59.01 -79.46 62.29
C GLU A 596 -58.98 -78.77 60.91
N GLN A 597 -60.13 -78.67 60.24
CA GLN A 597 -60.26 -77.99 58.95
C GLN A 597 -60.02 -76.47 59.03
N ALA A 598 -60.47 -75.82 60.11
CA ALA A 598 -60.20 -74.40 60.38
C ALA A 598 -58.71 -74.15 60.68
N SER A 599 -58.04 -75.07 61.39
CA SER A 599 -56.58 -75.01 61.61
C SER A 599 -55.81 -75.05 60.29
N GLU A 600 -56.11 -76.00 59.40
CA GLU A 600 -55.44 -76.10 58.10
C GLU A 600 -55.76 -74.88 57.19
N THR A 601 -56.98 -74.35 57.27
CA THR A 601 -57.37 -73.14 56.54
C THR A 601 -56.64 -71.90 57.07
N GLY A 602 -56.44 -71.80 58.38
CA GLY A 602 -55.64 -70.75 59.01
C GLY A 602 -54.18 -70.77 58.58
N LYS A 603 -53.60 -71.98 58.43
CA LYS A 603 -52.25 -72.16 57.87
C LYS A 603 -52.16 -71.68 56.42
N ILE A 604 -53.11 -72.06 55.56
CA ILE A 604 -53.17 -71.59 54.16
C ILE A 604 -53.31 -70.05 54.10
N LEU A 605 -54.14 -69.45 54.95
CA LEU A 605 -54.29 -67.99 55.01
C LEU A 605 -53.01 -67.28 55.45
N LYS A 606 -52.21 -67.90 56.33
CA LYS A 606 -50.88 -67.39 56.70
C LYS A 606 -49.90 -67.45 55.52
N GLU A 607 -49.86 -68.56 54.79
CA GLU A 607 -49.03 -68.72 53.58
C GLU A 607 -49.43 -67.71 52.48
N ILE A 608 -50.73 -67.39 52.36
CA ILE A 608 -51.23 -66.31 51.51
C ILE A 608 -50.74 -64.94 51.99
N GLY A 609 -50.80 -64.65 53.29
CA GLY A 609 -50.29 -63.40 53.87
C GLY A 609 -48.79 -63.18 53.64
N GLU A 610 -47.98 -64.22 53.83
CA GLU A 610 -46.53 -64.20 53.52
C GLU A 610 -46.29 -63.97 52.01
N SER A 611 -47.10 -64.58 51.14
CA SER A 611 -47.03 -64.38 49.68
C SER A 611 -47.41 -62.95 49.25
N ILE A 612 -48.44 -62.36 49.87
CA ILE A 612 -48.86 -60.96 49.65
C ILE A 612 -47.72 -60.02 50.04
N HIS A 613 -47.12 -60.18 51.22
CA HIS A 613 -46.01 -59.34 51.67
C HIS A 613 -44.82 -59.39 50.71
N ASN A 614 -44.41 -60.59 50.28
CA ASN A 614 -43.33 -60.77 49.31
C ASN A 614 -43.65 -60.08 47.96
N THR A 615 -44.92 -60.07 47.55
CA THR A 615 -45.35 -59.42 46.29
C THR A 615 -45.35 -57.90 46.41
N VAL A 616 -45.70 -57.33 47.57
CA VAL A 616 -45.58 -55.87 47.83
C VAL A 616 -44.11 -55.44 47.75
N VAL A 617 -43.20 -56.12 48.45
CA VAL A 617 -41.76 -55.82 48.43
C VAL A 617 -41.17 -55.94 47.02
N ALA A 618 -41.61 -56.92 46.22
CA ALA A 618 -41.23 -57.03 44.81
C ALA A 618 -41.75 -55.86 43.96
N SER A 619 -42.94 -55.34 44.27
CA SER A 619 -43.56 -54.21 43.57
C SER A 619 -42.82 -52.89 43.84
N GLU A 620 -42.50 -52.60 45.11
CA GLU A 620 -41.71 -51.41 45.49
C GLU A 620 -40.34 -51.37 44.76
N LYS A 621 -39.66 -52.52 44.70
CA LYS A 621 -38.37 -52.66 44.00
C LYS A 621 -38.51 -52.46 42.47
N MET A 622 -39.64 -52.86 41.90
CA MET A 622 -39.93 -52.69 40.48
C MET A 622 -40.32 -51.24 40.16
N GLU A 623 -40.99 -50.52 41.06
CA GLU A 623 -41.21 -49.07 40.95
C GLU A 623 -39.89 -48.29 40.95
N GLN A 624 -38.97 -48.60 41.87
CA GLN A 624 -37.61 -48.02 41.86
C GLN A 624 -36.89 -48.30 40.53
N SER A 625 -37.02 -49.52 39.99
CA SER A 625 -36.39 -49.89 38.72
C SER A 625 -36.92 -49.06 37.54
N PHE A 626 -38.24 -48.79 37.48
CA PHE A 626 -38.82 -47.92 36.45
C PHE A 626 -38.39 -46.45 36.61
N ALA A 627 -38.18 -45.96 37.83
CA ALA A 627 -37.64 -44.63 38.08
C ALA A 627 -36.17 -44.50 37.63
N GLU A 628 -35.35 -45.52 37.87
CA GLU A 628 -33.96 -45.60 37.39
C GLU A 628 -33.88 -45.64 35.86
N ILE A 629 -34.76 -46.41 35.19
CA ILE A 629 -34.86 -46.43 33.72
C ILE A 629 -35.19 -45.03 33.18
N ASN A 630 -36.22 -44.37 33.71
CA ASN A 630 -36.62 -43.02 33.25
C ASN A 630 -35.46 -42.01 33.41
N SER A 631 -34.73 -42.06 34.53
CA SER A 631 -33.52 -41.26 34.74
C SER A 631 -32.43 -41.53 33.69
N GLN A 632 -32.15 -42.81 33.37
CA GLN A 632 -31.16 -43.17 32.35
C GLN A 632 -31.57 -42.71 30.94
N VAL A 633 -32.84 -42.82 30.55
CA VAL A 633 -33.30 -42.36 29.23
C VAL A 633 -33.19 -40.83 29.09
N ASN A 634 -33.54 -40.06 30.11
CA ASN A 634 -33.38 -38.59 30.08
C ASN A 634 -31.91 -38.17 29.97
N ASN A 635 -31.01 -38.84 30.70
CA ASN A 635 -29.56 -38.63 30.57
C ASN A 635 -29.06 -38.97 29.14
N PHE A 636 -29.56 -40.06 28.55
CA PHE A 636 -29.19 -40.45 27.19
C PHE A 636 -29.70 -39.46 26.13
N SER A 637 -30.92 -38.95 26.27
CA SER A 637 -31.48 -37.89 25.41
C SER A 637 -30.60 -36.62 25.43
N THR A 638 -30.10 -36.24 26.61
CA THR A 638 -29.17 -35.11 26.76
C THR A 638 -27.85 -35.35 26.01
N VAL A 639 -27.32 -36.58 26.04
CA VAL A 639 -26.11 -36.96 25.29
C VAL A 639 -26.37 -36.94 23.78
N LEU A 640 -27.51 -37.45 23.30
CA LEU A 640 -27.89 -37.38 21.88
C LEU A 640 -27.95 -35.94 21.35
N GLN A 641 -28.55 -35.01 22.09
CA GLN A 641 -28.58 -33.58 21.72
C GLN A 641 -27.17 -32.99 21.62
N GLY A 642 -26.27 -33.35 22.54
CA GLY A 642 -24.86 -32.98 22.49
C GLY A 642 -24.14 -33.50 21.25
N ILE A 643 -24.38 -34.76 20.87
CA ILE A 643 -23.79 -35.39 19.68
C ILE A 643 -24.34 -34.76 18.39
N SER A 644 -25.65 -34.53 18.30
CA SER A 644 -26.28 -33.86 17.15
C SER A 644 -25.70 -32.45 16.91
N SER A 645 -25.54 -31.67 17.98
CA SER A 645 -24.85 -30.37 17.96
C SER A 645 -23.38 -30.47 17.51
N PHE A 646 -22.66 -31.51 17.95
CA PHE A 646 -21.29 -31.77 17.51
C PHE A 646 -21.23 -32.10 16.00
N ILE A 647 -22.07 -33.01 15.51
CA ILE A 647 -22.12 -33.40 14.10
C ILE A 647 -22.43 -32.21 13.20
N TYR A 648 -23.39 -31.35 13.59
CA TYR A 648 -23.71 -30.12 12.86
C TYR A 648 -22.48 -29.19 12.74
N LYS A 649 -21.74 -29.02 13.85
CA LYS A 649 -20.48 -28.24 13.85
C LYS A 649 -19.41 -28.87 12.97
N THR A 650 -19.21 -30.20 13.05
CA THR A 650 -18.25 -30.92 12.21
C THR A 650 -18.58 -30.80 10.72
N SER A 651 -19.85 -30.93 10.34
CA SER A 651 -20.30 -30.76 8.95
C SER A 651 -20.08 -29.33 8.45
N SER A 652 -20.39 -28.32 9.28
CA SER A 652 -20.13 -26.92 8.98
C SER A 652 -18.63 -26.61 8.83
N GLN A 653 -17.80 -27.13 9.73
CA GLN A 653 -16.34 -27.01 9.65
C GLN A 653 -15.77 -27.69 8.40
N GLY A 654 -16.27 -28.88 8.04
CA GLY A 654 -15.90 -29.57 6.80
C GLY A 654 -16.11 -28.68 5.57
N LYS A 655 -17.27 -28.04 5.44
CA LYS A 655 -17.55 -27.09 4.35
C LYS A 655 -16.59 -25.90 4.31
N VAL A 656 -16.21 -25.35 5.47
CA VAL A 656 -15.23 -24.25 5.55
C VAL A 656 -13.85 -24.73 5.09
N ILE A 657 -13.40 -25.92 5.52
CA ILE A 657 -12.12 -26.48 5.09
C ILE A 657 -12.12 -26.77 3.58
N ALA A 658 -13.22 -27.28 3.01
CA ALA A 658 -13.34 -27.48 1.57
C ALA A 658 -13.20 -26.16 0.79
N GLY A 659 -13.86 -25.08 1.24
CA GLY A 659 -13.69 -23.74 0.66
C GLY A 659 -12.24 -23.26 0.72
N SER A 660 -11.59 -23.36 1.89
CA SER A 660 -10.18 -22.98 2.05
C SER A 660 -9.21 -23.82 1.19
N LEU A 661 -9.55 -25.08 0.87
CA LEU A 661 -8.77 -25.92 -0.04
C LEU A 661 -8.96 -25.51 -1.52
N GLU A 662 -10.14 -25.04 -1.90
CA GLU A 662 -10.40 -24.50 -3.23
C GLU A 662 -9.65 -23.17 -3.43
N ASP A 663 -9.71 -22.26 -2.46
CA ASP A 663 -8.93 -21.01 -2.43
C ASP A 663 -7.41 -21.29 -2.52
N MET A 664 -6.94 -22.30 -1.76
CA MET A 664 -5.53 -22.72 -1.79
C MET A 664 -5.11 -23.27 -3.17
N ARG A 665 -5.99 -23.95 -3.90
CA ARG A 665 -5.73 -24.41 -5.28
C ARG A 665 -5.67 -23.25 -6.27
N ALA A 666 -6.54 -22.25 -6.11
CA ALA A 666 -6.47 -21.02 -6.91
C ALA A 666 -5.12 -20.30 -6.68
N GLU A 667 -4.67 -20.21 -5.43
CA GLU A 667 -3.39 -19.59 -5.10
C GLU A 667 -2.19 -20.37 -5.66
N PHE A 668 -2.19 -21.70 -5.64
CA PHE A 668 -1.13 -22.48 -6.31
C PHE A 668 -1.11 -22.25 -7.83
N SER A 669 -2.27 -22.02 -8.45
CA SER A 669 -2.33 -21.64 -9.86
C SER A 669 -1.70 -20.26 -10.10
N ASN A 670 -1.96 -19.29 -9.24
CA ASN A 670 -1.34 -17.95 -9.32
C ASN A 670 0.19 -18.04 -9.15
N VAL A 671 0.67 -18.76 -8.13
CA VAL A 671 2.11 -18.95 -7.89
C VAL A 671 2.78 -19.71 -9.06
N ARG A 672 2.07 -20.61 -9.75
CA ARG A 672 2.61 -21.27 -10.95
C ARG A 672 2.80 -20.30 -12.11
N VAL A 673 1.83 -19.41 -12.37
CA VAL A 673 1.95 -18.35 -13.40
C VAL A 673 3.09 -17.39 -13.06
N GLU A 674 3.24 -16.99 -11.80
CA GLU A 674 4.38 -16.17 -11.37
C GLU A 674 5.73 -16.90 -11.50
N SER A 675 5.79 -18.21 -11.21
CA SER A 675 7.00 -19.02 -11.44
C SER A 675 7.40 -19.07 -12.91
N GLU A 676 6.43 -19.17 -13.83
CA GLU A 676 6.67 -19.07 -15.28
C GLU A 676 7.16 -17.66 -15.68
N ASN A 677 6.59 -16.60 -15.12
CA ASN A 677 7.07 -15.22 -15.33
C ASN A 677 8.52 -15.03 -14.87
N VAL A 678 8.87 -15.52 -13.67
CA VAL A 678 10.25 -15.46 -13.14
C VAL A 678 11.20 -16.31 -14.00
N THR A 679 10.74 -17.45 -14.54
CA THR A 679 11.51 -18.27 -15.48
C THR A 679 11.82 -17.52 -16.79
N ASN A 680 10.87 -16.74 -17.30
CA ASN A 680 11.09 -15.88 -18.47
C ASN A 680 12.07 -14.73 -18.17
N ILE A 681 11.99 -14.12 -16.99
CA ILE A 681 12.94 -13.10 -16.52
C ILE A 681 14.36 -13.70 -16.40
N GLN A 682 14.49 -14.90 -15.82
CA GLN A 682 15.72 -15.68 -15.73
C GLN A 682 16.42 -15.83 -17.09
N LYS A 683 15.66 -16.21 -18.12
CA LYS A 683 16.18 -16.34 -19.49
C LYS A 683 16.72 -15.01 -20.03
N SER A 684 15.98 -13.91 -19.83
CA SER A 684 16.43 -12.56 -20.25
C SER A 684 17.68 -12.10 -19.50
N VAL A 685 17.79 -12.41 -18.20
CA VAL A 685 18.97 -12.17 -17.38
C VAL A 685 20.18 -12.93 -17.92
N MET A 686 20.03 -14.21 -18.26
CA MET A 686 21.08 -15.02 -18.90
C MET A 686 21.53 -14.45 -20.26
N GLU A 687 20.60 -14.00 -21.10
CA GLU A 687 20.90 -13.33 -22.37
C GLU A 687 21.67 -12.02 -22.18
N ASN A 688 21.40 -11.27 -21.10
CA ASN A 688 22.11 -10.04 -20.79
C ASN A 688 23.51 -10.30 -20.21
N PHE A 689 23.72 -11.37 -19.43
CA PHE A 689 25.06 -11.77 -19.03
C PHE A 689 25.94 -12.18 -20.23
N ALA A 690 25.38 -12.87 -21.23
CA ALA A 690 26.11 -13.18 -22.46
C ALA A 690 26.58 -11.90 -23.19
N LYS A 691 25.71 -10.88 -23.30
CA LYS A 691 26.06 -9.58 -23.91
C LYS A 691 27.10 -8.81 -23.09
N LEU A 692 27.02 -8.86 -21.76
CA LEU A 692 28.01 -8.23 -20.86
C LEU A 692 29.39 -8.87 -20.97
N PHE A 693 29.45 -10.20 -21.06
CA PHE A 693 30.69 -10.94 -21.25
C PHE A 693 31.38 -10.60 -22.58
N ASP A 694 30.63 -10.54 -23.69
CA ASP A 694 31.16 -10.09 -24.99
C ASP A 694 31.64 -8.63 -24.96
N ALA A 695 30.96 -7.76 -24.20
CA ALA A 695 31.37 -6.37 -24.01
C ALA A 695 32.67 -6.26 -23.20
N ALA A 696 32.81 -6.99 -22.08
CA ALA A 696 34.03 -7.03 -21.26
C ALA A 696 35.23 -7.52 -22.08
N LYS A 697 35.07 -8.62 -22.83
CA LYS A 697 36.08 -9.15 -23.76
C LYS A 697 36.49 -8.12 -24.82
N THR A 698 35.53 -7.36 -25.35
CA THR A 698 35.79 -6.28 -26.33
C THR A 698 36.59 -5.14 -25.69
N ILE A 699 36.25 -4.73 -24.46
CA ILE A 699 36.96 -3.68 -23.74
C ILE A 699 38.40 -4.11 -23.43
N ASN A 700 38.63 -5.33 -22.95
CA ASN A 700 39.97 -5.86 -22.68
C ASN A 700 40.88 -5.81 -23.92
N GLY A 701 40.38 -6.20 -25.11
CA GLY A 701 41.14 -6.05 -26.36
C GLY A 701 41.42 -4.59 -26.77
N LYS A 702 40.55 -3.64 -26.39
CA LYS A 702 40.79 -2.20 -26.61
C LYS A 702 41.82 -1.64 -25.63
N ILE A 703 41.83 -2.07 -24.37
CA ILE A 703 42.83 -1.69 -23.37
C ILE A 703 44.22 -2.10 -23.85
N GLU A 704 44.39 -3.35 -24.31
CA GLU A 704 45.67 -3.84 -24.83
C GLU A 704 46.17 -3.02 -26.03
N THR A 705 45.27 -2.67 -26.96
CA THR A 705 45.59 -1.78 -28.09
C THR A 705 45.99 -0.37 -27.63
N MET A 706 45.36 0.15 -26.57
CA MET A 706 45.71 1.47 -26.01
C MET A 706 47.06 1.46 -25.30
N ILE A 707 47.40 0.41 -24.55
CA ILE A 707 48.72 0.25 -23.91
C ILE A 707 49.83 0.30 -24.98
N GLN A 708 49.70 -0.50 -26.05
CA GLN A 708 50.64 -0.49 -27.18
C GLN A 708 50.77 0.91 -27.84
N SER A 709 49.68 1.68 -27.86
CA SER A 709 49.67 3.04 -28.41
C SER A 709 50.40 4.04 -27.51
N VAL A 710 50.30 3.89 -26.18
CA VAL A 710 51.02 4.70 -25.19
C VAL A 710 52.52 4.37 -25.19
N ASP A 711 52.89 3.09 -25.27
CA ASP A 711 54.29 2.67 -25.41
C ASP A 711 54.93 3.26 -26.67
N LYS A 712 54.21 3.24 -27.80
CA LYS A 712 54.66 3.85 -29.05
C LYS A 712 54.80 5.38 -28.94
N LEU A 713 53.89 6.06 -28.24
CA LEU A 713 53.98 7.49 -27.96
C LEU A 713 55.23 7.80 -27.11
N SER A 714 55.49 7.01 -26.08
CA SER A 714 56.68 7.11 -25.22
C SER A 714 57.98 6.96 -26.03
N GLY A 715 58.04 5.97 -26.93
CA GLY A 715 59.18 5.80 -27.85
C GLY A 715 59.41 6.99 -28.78
N VAL A 716 58.35 7.57 -29.35
CA VAL A 716 58.45 8.77 -30.21
C VAL A 716 58.87 10.02 -29.41
N LEU A 717 58.40 10.16 -28.17
CA LEU A 717 58.83 11.22 -27.26
C LEU A 717 60.33 11.14 -26.92
N GLN A 718 60.84 9.93 -26.74
CA GLN A 718 62.26 9.71 -26.51
C GLN A 718 63.09 10.08 -27.75
N GLN A 719 62.72 9.58 -28.93
CA GLN A 719 63.39 9.95 -30.21
C GLN A 719 63.37 11.46 -30.47
N THR A 720 62.27 12.13 -30.15
CA THR A 720 62.13 13.59 -30.29
C THR A 720 63.04 14.34 -29.29
N THR A 721 63.23 13.80 -28.09
CA THR A 721 64.19 14.31 -27.10
C THR A 721 65.61 14.19 -27.64
N ASP A 722 65.98 13.04 -28.18
CA ASP A 722 67.35 12.74 -28.61
C ASP A 722 67.75 13.62 -29.81
N ALA A 723 66.88 13.74 -30.81
CA ALA A 723 67.08 14.65 -31.95
C ALA A 723 67.13 16.14 -31.55
N TYR A 724 66.45 16.53 -30.46
CA TYR A 724 66.52 17.89 -29.95
C TYR A 724 67.82 18.17 -29.18
N ASN A 725 68.31 17.21 -28.39
CA ASN A 725 69.59 17.29 -27.72
C ASN A 725 70.76 17.37 -28.73
N GLU A 726 70.65 16.65 -29.85
CA GLU A 726 71.63 16.75 -30.95
C GLU A 726 71.64 18.16 -31.57
N ASN A 727 70.46 18.76 -31.81
CA ASN A 727 70.35 20.15 -32.24
C ASN A 727 70.91 21.16 -31.20
N ASP A 728 70.69 20.94 -29.90
CA ASP A 728 71.26 21.77 -28.82
C ASP A 728 72.79 21.73 -28.80
N ALA A 729 73.39 20.57 -29.11
CA ALA A 729 74.84 20.41 -29.28
C ALA A 729 75.39 21.06 -30.56
N VAL A 730 74.57 21.26 -31.60
CA VAL A 730 74.91 22.04 -32.79
C VAL A 730 74.82 23.55 -32.50
N VAL A 731 73.75 23.99 -31.83
CA VAL A 731 73.56 25.39 -31.41
C VAL A 731 74.66 25.83 -30.44
N SER A 732 75.04 24.99 -29.48
CA SER A 732 76.14 25.27 -28.55
C SER A 732 77.50 25.42 -29.26
N ARG A 733 77.75 24.65 -30.32
CA ARG A 733 78.96 24.81 -31.16
C ARG A 733 78.93 26.10 -31.97
N LEU A 734 77.79 26.49 -32.52
CA LEU A 734 77.61 27.80 -33.19
C LEU A 734 77.88 28.98 -32.23
N ILE A 735 77.45 28.86 -30.96
CA ILE A 735 77.69 29.90 -29.94
C ILE A 735 79.18 30.03 -29.57
N MET A 736 79.95 28.94 -29.56
CA MET A 736 81.41 29.02 -29.38
C MET A 736 82.08 29.71 -30.58
N PHE A 737 81.75 29.31 -31.80
CA PHE A 737 82.28 29.90 -33.04
C PHE A 737 82.07 31.42 -33.11
N ILE A 738 80.92 31.93 -32.64
CA ILE A 738 80.61 33.37 -32.59
C ILE A 738 81.42 34.14 -31.53
N ASN A 739 82.02 33.46 -30.55
CA ASN A 739 82.82 34.09 -29.50
C ASN A 739 84.35 34.02 -29.73
N GLU A 740 84.83 33.19 -30.67
CA GLU A 740 86.27 33.08 -31.00
C GLU A 740 86.76 34.14 -32.00
N ASP A 741 85.86 34.84 -32.70
CA ASP A 741 86.16 35.97 -33.61
C ASP A 741 86.28 37.33 -32.86
N LYS A 742 86.85 37.31 -31.65
CA LYS A 742 87.07 38.47 -30.78
C LYS A 742 88.45 38.48 -30.12
#